data_AF-A0A1H1CTF2-F1
#
_entry.id   AF-A0A1H1CTF2-F1
#
_cell.length_a   1.000
_cell.length_b   1.000
_cell.length_c   1.000
_cell.angle_alpha   90.00
_cell.angle_beta   90.00
_cell.angle_gamma   90.00
#
_symmetry.space_group_name_H-M   'P 1'
#
loop_
_entity.id
_entity.type
_entity.pdbx_description
1 polymer ?
#
loop_
_entity_poly.entity_id
_entity_poly.type
_entity_poly.pdbx_seq_one_letter_code
_entity_poly.pdbx_strand_id
1 'polypeptide(L)'
;MKKQILSILLLTTTTILIKSQVGINNLTPQATLDITAKNGAEPDGLLVPRIDRLRAQNMAGVQNSTLIFVNNVSNGTQTGQAANIDITGYYYYDTATTAWVKLNPVAAPPASVNIYNADGTLTGNRVVTQNANTLTFNATSTNAFSVDGNTFSVDAANNRIGMGTAAPAGKLDVIMDNLGGGAGNDMYFTGFGSSAYPAFFLGSARGTVAAPANLSSGDIVGAYYFNPRFNNTSSYTNAGMVSVYKGDGTTALSDLTLRASGADRVHINEIGNVGIGTLSPNAKLEVNSGTANTSGIRMTNLTSASPTSTGQILGVDASGNVITLAPAAAPASVNIYNADGTLTGNRVVTQNGNTLAFNATSTNAFSVDGSTFSVDAVNDRIGIGTTAPMAKLDMVGTTFGMKNSSGSGSWDNLWFNVGPSVPSINASGADSGLQFNVGANAVGTYGDGQTLTTVATMLPNGNMGIGTTTPAAKLHTVSSTPYAAFQMQDGSQGTNKVLVSDANGGATWQKNTGNIPVVFAAISATGYTGTNTGVQDLGTNITLPPGKWIVNTNVLLKCQTALNVSQAIWVKLTWSATAGGSASGDIAGGPFASGALTGPSDYGMATGNIVINNTSGANKTYYLSQNNHINYGTTCSFDKLGSSA
;
A
#
# COMPACT_ATOMS: atom_id res chain seq x y z
N MET A 1 26.58 140.76 -137.43
CA MET A 1 27.72 141.46 -136.79
C MET A 1 28.11 140.70 -135.52
N LYS A 2 29.40 140.66 -135.19
CA LYS A 2 30.09 139.81 -134.19
C LYS A 2 29.66 140.01 -132.71
N LYS A 3 29.89 138.96 -131.88
CA LYS A 3 30.23 138.87 -130.41
C LYS A 3 29.33 137.83 -129.68
N GLN A 4 29.80 136.63 -129.29
CA GLN A 4 30.56 136.17 -128.09
C GLN A 4 29.83 136.18 -126.71
N ILE A 5 29.62 134.95 -126.18
CA ILE A 5 29.82 134.45 -124.78
C ILE A 5 28.92 134.98 -123.63
N LEU A 6 28.11 134.12 -122.97
CA LEU A 6 28.42 133.42 -121.69
C LEU A 6 27.19 132.66 -121.13
N SER A 7 27.45 131.47 -120.59
CA SER A 7 26.57 130.52 -119.91
C SER A 7 26.18 130.95 -118.48
N ILE A 8 25.03 130.48 -117.96
CA ILE A 8 24.82 130.03 -116.56
C ILE A 8 23.54 129.17 -116.48
N LEU A 9 23.66 128.11 -115.68
CA LEU A 9 22.85 126.90 -115.60
C LEU A 9 22.19 126.81 -114.20
N LEU A 10 20.90 126.44 -114.16
CA LEU A 10 20.19 125.58 -113.17
C LEU A 10 20.41 125.76 -111.65
N LEU A 11 19.34 125.90 -110.84
CA LEU A 11 19.05 125.03 -109.66
C LEU A 11 17.73 125.36 -108.94
N THR A 12 16.82 124.40 -108.93
CA THR A 12 15.66 124.30 -108.02
C THR A 12 16.11 123.70 -106.68
N THR A 13 15.66 124.27 -105.57
CA THR A 13 15.99 123.90 -104.20
C THR A 13 15.33 122.59 -103.77
N THR A 14 16.14 121.54 -103.55
CA THR A 14 15.78 120.33 -102.81
C THR A 14 16.60 120.31 -101.51
N THR A 15 15.93 120.31 -100.37
CA THR A 15 16.52 120.17 -99.03
C THR A 15 17.12 118.77 -98.86
N ILE A 16 18.44 118.68 -98.69
CA ILE A 16 19.12 117.43 -98.32
C ILE A 16 19.42 117.48 -96.82
N LEU A 17 18.85 116.54 -96.07
CA LEU A 17 19.17 116.25 -94.67
C LEU A 17 20.60 115.69 -94.60
N ILE A 18 21.53 116.45 -94.01
CA ILE A 18 22.86 115.94 -93.70
C ILE A 18 22.77 115.18 -92.38
N LYS A 19 22.86 113.85 -92.39
CA LYS A 19 23.02 113.04 -91.18
C LYS A 19 24.51 113.01 -90.78
N SER A 20 24.82 113.16 -89.50
CA SER A 20 26.21 113.17 -88.96
C SER A 20 26.85 111.77 -88.88
N GLN A 21 26.47 110.86 -89.77
CA GLN A 21 26.92 109.46 -89.78
C GLN A 21 28.06 109.31 -90.78
N VAL A 22 29.11 108.61 -90.39
CA VAL A 22 30.24 108.28 -91.26
C VAL A 22 30.06 106.85 -91.74
N GLY A 23 29.74 106.68 -93.02
CA GLY A 23 29.79 105.38 -93.70
C GLY A 23 31.16 105.16 -94.34
N ILE A 24 31.85 104.07 -94.00
CA ILE A 24 33.03 103.61 -94.73
C ILE A 24 32.60 102.42 -95.58
N ASN A 25 32.68 102.59 -96.89
CA ASN A 25 32.20 101.60 -97.87
C ASN A 25 30.70 101.23 -97.73
N ASN A 26 29.90 102.14 -97.14
CA ASN A 26 28.44 102.03 -96.99
C ASN A 26 27.78 103.38 -97.34
N LEU A 27 26.88 103.39 -98.33
CA LEU A 27 26.17 104.60 -98.77
C LEU A 27 24.95 104.94 -97.90
N THR A 28 24.50 104.00 -97.05
CA THR A 28 23.36 104.17 -96.14
C THR A 28 23.75 103.71 -94.73
N PRO A 29 24.65 104.44 -94.04
CA PRO A 29 25.13 104.05 -92.72
C PRO A 29 23.99 104.01 -91.69
N GLN A 30 23.89 102.90 -90.95
CA GLN A 30 22.87 102.70 -89.91
C GLN A 30 23.35 103.01 -88.48
N ALA A 31 24.65 103.27 -88.32
CA ALA A 31 25.27 103.71 -87.07
C ALA A 31 26.07 105.00 -87.26
N THR A 32 26.49 105.64 -86.16
CA THR A 32 27.34 106.85 -86.21
C THR A 32 28.64 106.61 -86.98
N LEU A 33 29.20 105.40 -86.88
CA LEU A 33 30.24 104.87 -87.76
C LEU A 33 29.78 103.48 -88.24
N ASP A 34 29.57 103.32 -89.53
CA ASP A 34 29.16 102.05 -90.16
C ASP A 34 30.21 101.65 -91.20
N ILE A 35 30.89 100.53 -90.95
CA ILE A 35 31.94 99.99 -91.81
C ILE A 35 31.39 98.72 -92.45
N THR A 36 31.11 98.78 -93.75
CA THR A 36 30.67 97.60 -94.52
C THR A 36 31.88 96.95 -95.20
N ALA A 37 32.02 95.64 -95.03
CA ALA A 37 33.07 94.84 -95.64
C ALA A 37 33.13 95.03 -97.17
N LYS A 38 34.33 95.12 -97.73
CA LYS A 38 34.54 95.13 -99.17
C LYS A 38 34.76 93.68 -99.59
N ASN A 39 33.90 93.13 -100.47
CA ASN A 39 33.96 91.73 -100.94
C ASN A 39 35.23 91.38 -101.78
N GLY A 40 36.42 91.60 -101.25
CA GLY A 40 37.72 91.26 -101.83
C GLY A 40 38.63 90.56 -100.79
N ALA A 41 39.85 90.17 -101.20
CA ALA A 41 40.80 89.47 -100.33
C ALA A 41 41.61 90.38 -99.39
N GLU A 42 41.37 91.70 -99.44
CA GLU A 42 42.02 92.67 -98.55
C GLU A 42 41.36 92.66 -97.16
N PRO A 43 42.10 92.92 -96.07
CA PRO A 43 41.53 92.90 -94.73
C PRO A 43 40.47 93.99 -94.53
N ASP A 44 39.23 93.57 -94.23
CA ASP A 44 38.18 94.45 -93.72
C ASP A 44 38.23 94.50 -92.19
N GLY A 45 38.07 95.69 -91.61
CA GLY A 45 37.91 95.83 -90.17
C GLY A 45 38.25 97.22 -89.64
N LEU A 46 38.11 97.36 -88.33
CA LEU A 46 38.55 98.54 -87.58
C LEU A 46 39.83 98.19 -86.81
N LEU A 47 40.96 98.77 -87.20
CA LEU A 47 42.17 98.71 -86.40
C LEU A 47 42.05 99.71 -85.24
N VAL A 48 41.90 99.19 -84.03
CA VAL A 48 41.96 99.97 -82.80
C VAL A 48 43.41 100.21 -82.36
N PRO A 49 43.68 101.19 -81.47
CA PRO A 49 45.01 101.42 -80.95
C PRO A 49 45.63 100.15 -80.36
N ARG A 50 46.82 99.79 -80.87
CA ARG A 50 47.63 98.68 -80.36
C ARG A 50 48.63 99.22 -79.37
N ILE A 51 48.53 98.80 -78.11
CA ILE A 51 49.37 99.30 -77.02
C ILE A 51 49.91 98.14 -76.18
N ASP A 52 50.99 98.37 -75.42
CA ASP A 52 51.44 97.40 -74.43
C ASP A 52 50.70 97.57 -73.09
N ARG A 53 50.87 96.60 -72.19
CA ARG A 53 50.22 96.62 -70.87
C ARG A 53 50.65 97.83 -70.03
N LEU A 54 51.93 98.22 -70.07
CA LEU A 54 52.43 99.41 -69.35
C LEU A 54 51.72 100.69 -69.82
N ARG A 55 51.50 100.84 -71.13
CA ARG A 55 50.77 101.97 -71.67
C ARG A 55 49.32 101.96 -71.22
N ALA A 56 48.64 100.82 -71.29
CA ALA A 56 47.28 100.67 -70.79
C ALA A 56 47.18 100.99 -69.28
N GLN A 57 48.18 100.59 -68.50
CA GLN A 57 48.29 100.82 -67.05
C GLN A 57 48.45 102.30 -66.68
N ASN A 58 49.03 103.12 -67.57
CA ASN A 58 49.33 104.53 -67.32
C ASN A 58 48.42 105.52 -68.04
N MET A 59 47.38 105.07 -68.74
CA MET A 59 46.43 105.95 -69.43
C MET A 59 45.53 106.69 -68.43
N ALA A 60 45.55 108.02 -68.41
CA ALA A 60 44.69 108.82 -67.54
C ALA A 60 43.47 109.36 -68.33
N GLY A 61 42.32 109.48 -67.65
CA GLY A 61 41.11 110.09 -68.24
C GLY A 61 40.44 109.27 -69.36
N VAL A 62 40.61 107.93 -69.34
CA VAL A 62 40.05 107.04 -70.36
C VAL A 62 38.51 107.03 -70.28
N GLN A 63 37.85 107.26 -71.42
CA GLN A 63 36.39 107.24 -71.50
C GLN A 63 35.86 105.80 -71.44
N ASN A 64 34.66 105.61 -70.90
CA ASN A 64 34.01 104.32 -70.88
C ASN A 64 33.85 103.76 -72.30
N SER A 65 33.98 102.44 -72.47
CA SER A 65 33.94 101.75 -73.76
C SER A 65 35.08 102.08 -74.74
N THR A 66 36.16 102.73 -74.29
CA THR A 66 37.38 102.87 -75.11
C THR A 66 37.91 101.48 -75.46
N LEU A 67 38.05 101.15 -76.75
CA LEU A 67 38.54 99.85 -77.21
C LEU A 67 40.02 99.91 -77.60
N ILE A 68 40.82 98.99 -77.09
CA ILE A 68 42.24 98.82 -77.40
C ILE A 68 42.54 97.37 -77.75
N PHE A 69 43.67 97.15 -78.41
CA PHE A 69 44.28 95.84 -78.50
C PHE A 69 45.61 95.86 -77.76
N VAL A 70 45.75 95.03 -76.73
CA VAL A 70 47.02 94.88 -76.03
C VAL A 70 47.89 93.90 -76.81
N ASN A 71 48.96 94.39 -77.42
CA ASN A 71 49.85 93.59 -78.27
C ASN A 71 51.07 93.02 -77.54
N ASN A 72 51.35 93.49 -76.31
CA ASN A 72 52.45 93.02 -75.50
C ASN A 72 52.09 93.14 -74.01
N VAL A 73 52.15 92.02 -73.27
CA VAL A 73 51.92 91.97 -71.82
C VAL A 73 53.19 91.78 -71.00
N SER A 74 54.35 91.69 -71.64
CA SER A 74 55.63 91.54 -70.94
C SER A 74 56.10 92.86 -70.29
N ASN A 75 55.60 94.01 -70.74
CA ASN A 75 55.91 95.34 -70.20
C ASN A 75 54.77 95.86 -69.30
N GLY A 76 55.06 96.30 -68.07
CA GLY A 76 54.07 96.72 -67.05
C GLY A 76 53.62 95.59 -66.13
N THR A 77 52.79 95.87 -65.13
CA THR A 77 52.29 94.88 -64.14
C THR A 77 50.76 94.78 -64.16
N GLN A 78 50.21 93.63 -63.76
CA GLN A 78 48.75 93.44 -63.61
C GLN A 78 48.23 94.12 -62.35
N THR A 79 48.39 95.44 -62.25
CA THR A 79 47.91 96.23 -61.12
C THR A 79 47.21 97.50 -61.60
N GLY A 80 46.37 98.06 -60.73
CA GLY A 80 45.55 99.24 -61.05
C GLY A 80 44.62 98.94 -62.23
N GLN A 81 44.50 99.89 -63.15
CA GLN A 81 43.59 99.76 -64.30
C GLN A 81 43.98 98.65 -65.29
N ALA A 82 45.21 98.12 -65.24
CA ALA A 82 45.66 97.01 -66.08
C ALA A 82 45.52 95.64 -65.42
N ALA A 83 44.82 95.53 -64.28
CA ALA A 83 44.70 94.29 -63.50
C ALA A 83 44.26 93.07 -64.33
N ASN A 84 43.33 93.26 -65.27
CA ASN A 84 42.80 92.14 -66.06
C ASN A 84 43.58 91.85 -67.35
N ILE A 85 44.69 92.55 -67.62
CA ILE A 85 45.51 92.37 -68.83
C ILE A 85 46.54 91.27 -68.59
N ASP A 86 46.08 90.02 -68.63
CA ASP A 86 46.88 88.81 -68.43
C ASP A 86 47.57 88.32 -69.71
N ILE A 87 46.93 88.52 -70.85
CA ILE A 87 47.39 88.08 -72.17
C ILE A 87 47.15 89.16 -73.22
N THR A 88 47.85 89.06 -74.36
CA THR A 88 47.58 89.89 -75.53
C THR A 88 46.15 89.65 -76.05
N GLY A 89 45.45 90.71 -76.45
CA GLY A 89 44.05 90.60 -76.87
C GLY A 89 43.31 91.92 -76.87
N TYR A 90 42.01 91.88 -77.18
CA TYR A 90 41.15 93.06 -77.14
C TYR A 90 40.67 93.35 -75.72
N TYR A 91 40.69 94.63 -75.35
CA TYR A 91 40.18 95.12 -74.07
C TYR A 91 39.38 96.40 -74.28
N TYR A 92 38.30 96.56 -73.52
CA TYR A 92 37.59 97.84 -73.42
C TYR A 92 37.76 98.43 -72.02
N TYR A 93 37.75 99.76 -71.91
CA TYR A 93 37.80 100.41 -70.61
C TYR A 93 36.42 100.43 -69.97
N ASP A 94 36.31 99.92 -68.75
CA ASP A 94 35.10 99.99 -67.94
C ASP A 94 35.32 101.00 -66.80
N THR A 95 34.61 102.13 -66.87
CA THR A 95 34.68 103.15 -65.81
C THR A 95 34.07 102.69 -64.49
N ALA A 96 33.19 101.68 -64.47
CA ALA A 96 32.60 101.14 -63.24
C ALA A 96 33.62 100.31 -62.45
N THR A 97 34.45 99.52 -63.13
CA THR A 97 35.53 98.75 -62.49
C THR A 97 36.87 99.47 -62.48
N THR A 98 36.95 100.66 -63.10
CA THR A 98 38.18 101.46 -63.28
C THR A 98 39.33 100.68 -63.92
N ALA A 99 39.00 99.73 -64.80
CA ALA A 99 39.94 98.76 -65.33
C ALA A 99 39.66 98.42 -66.80
N TRP A 100 40.70 97.97 -67.49
CA TRP A 100 40.59 97.34 -68.80
C TRP A 100 39.95 95.96 -68.64
N VAL A 101 38.81 95.73 -69.27
CA VAL A 101 38.08 94.46 -69.27
C VAL A 101 38.29 93.77 -70.61
N LYS A 102 38.61 92.48 -70.55
CA LYS A 102 38.91 91.67 -71.73
C LYS A 102 37.65 91.46 -72.57
N LEU A 103 37.73 91.76 -73.86
CA LEU A 103 36.64 91.50 -74.81
C LEU A 103 36.67 90.01 -75.20
N ASN A 104 36.05 89.19 -74.35
CA ASN A 104 35.72 87.77 -74.44
C ASN A 104 36.51 86.91 -75.48
N PRO A 105 37.47 86.06 -75.08
CA PRO A 105 37.87 84.92 -75.91
C PRO A 105 36.82 83.82 -75.74
N VAL A 106 36.11 83.48 -76.81
CA VAL A 106 35.27 82.27 -77.05
C VAL A 106 34.77 81.55 -75.78
N ALA A 107 33.44 81.63 -75.59
CA ALA A 107 32.66 80.86 -74.63
C ALA A 107 33.27 79.48 -74.32
N ALA A 108 33.44 79.19 -73.03
CA ALA A 108 33.56 77.81 -72.57
C ALA A 108 32.51 76.96 -73.31
N PRO A 109 32.87 75.79 -73.86
CA PRO A 109 31.92 74.89 -74.52
C PRO A 109 30.70 74.69 -73.61
N PRO A 110 29.48 74.44 -74.15
CA PRO A 110 28.32 74.15 -73.32
C PRO A 110 28.76 73.10 -72.30
N ALA A 111 28.58 73.43 -71.02
CA ALA A 111 29.08 72.66 -69.89
C ALA A 111 28.98 71.18 -70.23
N SER A 112 30.12 70.50 -70.31
CA SER A 112 30.15 69.06 -70.48
C SER A 112 29.12 68.48 -69.52
N VAL A 113 28.06 67.85 -70.03
CA VAL A 113 27.00 67.27 -69.20
C VAL A 113 27.54 65.95 -68.64
N ASN A 114 28.56 66.06 -67.80
CA ASN A 114 29.08 64.96 -66.99
C ASN A 114 28.51 65.08 -65.58
N ILE A 115 28.62 63.98 -64.85
CA ILE A 115 28.27 63.96 -63.42
C ILE A 115 29.37 64.70 -62.63
N TYR A 116 30.64 64.56 -63.03
CA TYR A 116 31.80 65.33 -62.54
C TYR A 116 32.99 65.27 -63.54
N ASN A 117 33.89 66.27 -63.50
CA ASN A 117 35.12 66.36 -64.33
C ASN A 117 36.42 66.23 -63.52
N ALA A 118 36.36 66.41 -62.20
CA ALA A 118 37.49 66.33 -61.27
C ALA A 118 36.96 65.99 -59.86
N ASP A 119 37.84 65.54 -58.97
CA ASP A 119 37.53 65.29 -57.56
C ASP A 119 37.11 66.60 -56.86
N GLY A 120 36.10 66.55 -56.00
CA GLY A 120 35.64 67.73 -55.27
C GLY A 120 34.39 67.51 -54.42
N THR A 121 34.01 68.54 -53.66
CA THR A 121 32.81 68.52 -52.80
C THR A 121 31.61 69.09 -53.56
N LEU A 122 30.47 68.41 -53.51
CA LEU A 122 29.22 68.96 -54.03
C LEU A 122 28.75 70.13 -53.15
N THR A 123 28.47 71.28 -53.75
CA THR A 123 27.88 72.45 -53.06
C THR A 123 26.35 72.43 -53.02
N GLY A 124 25.73 71.41 -53.63
CA GLY A 124 24.28 71.19 -53.66
C GLY A 124 23.92 69.84 -54.31
N ASN A 125 22.64 69.45 -54.22
CA ASN A 125 22.14 68.19 -54.77
C ASN A 125 22.25 68.15 -56.31
N ARG A 126 22.54 66.96 -56.86
CA ARG A 126 22.57 66.71 -58.31
C ARG A 126 21.49 65.70 -58.69
N VAL A 127 20.86 65.88 -59.86
CA VAL A 127 19.88 64.94 -60.43
C VAL A 127 20.35 64.54 -61.83
N VAL A 128 20.38 63.23 -62.13
CA VAL A 128 20.68 62.69 -63.47
C VAL A 128 19.39 62.15 -64.09
N THR A 129 18.96 62.73 -65.21
CA THR A 129 17.73 62.30 -65.92
C THR A 129 18.10 61.37 -67.08
N GLN A 130 17.62 60.13 -67.09
CA GLN A 130 18.06 59.08 -68.03
C GLN A 130 17.11 58.78 -69.20
N ASN A 131 15.82 59.16 -69.13
CA ASN A 131 14.77 58.77 -70.11
C ASN A 131 14.78 57.26 -70.37
N ALA A 132 14.79 56.82 -71.64
CA ALA A 132 14.83 55.41 -72.02
C ALA A 132 16.26 54.81 -72.01
N ASN A 133 17.28 55.60 -71.65
CA ASN A 133 18.68 55.17 -71.66
C ASN A 133 19.10 54.69 -70.26
N THR A 134 20.20 53.94 -70.18
CA THR A 134 20.81 53.48 -68.92
C THR A 134 22.10 54.26 -68.62
N LEU A 135 22.38 54.52 -67.34
CA LEU A 135 23.73 54.89 -66.89
C LEU A 135 24.46 53.63 -66.43
N THR A 136 25.48 53.22 -67.18
CA THR A 136 26.23 52.00 -66.91
C THR A 136 27.59 52.31 -66.30
N PHE A 137 27.90 51.68 -65.17
CA PHE A 137 29.26 51.65 -64.61
C PHE A 137 29.95 50.36 -65.09
N ASN A 138 30.67 50.44 -66.21
CA ASN A 138 31.34 49.28 -66.81
C ASN A 138 32.79 49.20 -66.32
N ALA A 139 33.01 48.56 -65.17
CA ALA A 139 34.33 48.42 -64.58
C ALA A 139 34.68 46.94 -64.37
N THR A 140 35.98 46.65 -64.23
CA THR A 140 36.51 45.27 -64.13
C THR A 140 37.37 45.06 -62.89
N SER A 141 37.35 46.00 -61.93
CA SER A 141 38.15 45.98 -60.71
C SER A 141 37.32 45.61 -59.48
N THR A 142 37.99 45.35 -58.36
CA THR A 142 37.35 45.33 -57.04
C THR A 142 36.98 46.76 -56.63
N ASN A 143 35.93 46.92 -55.81
CA ASN A 143 35.43 48.22 -55.32
C ASN A 143 35.23 49.28 -56.42
N ALA A 144 34.77 48.86 -57.60
CA ALA A 144 34.76 49.67 -58.81
C ALA A 144 33.65 50.72 -58.83
N PHE A 145 32.55 50.43 -58.12
CA PHE A 145 31.56 51.41 -57.71
C PHE A 145 31.54 51.39 -56.19
N SER A 146 31.90 52.52 -55.59
CA SER A 146 32.16 52.65 -54.16
C SER A 146 31.40 53.84 -53.59
N VAL A 147 30.72 53.62 -52.47
CA VAL A 147 30.18 54.68 -51.62
C VAL A 147 30.98 54.65 -50.32
N ASP A 148 31.68 55.75 -50.03
CA ASP A 148 32.52 55.91 -48.85
C ASP A 148 33.43 54.69 -48.57
N GLY A 149 34.20 54.29 -49.59
CA GLY A 149 35.08 53.14 -49.51
C GLY A 149 34.34 51.81 -49.44
N ASN A 150 34.13 51.29 -48.24
CA ASN A 150 33.56 49.96 -48.02
C ASN A 150 32.08 49.99 -47.57
N THR A 151 31.45 51.15 -47.36
CA THR A 151 30.04 51.22 -46.96
C THR A 151 29.13 50.49 -47.96
N PHE A 152 29.31 50.77 -49.25
CA PHE A 152 28.76 49.95 -50.34
C PHE A 152 29.81 49.82 -51.44
N SER A 153 30.22 48.58 -51.71
CA SER A 153 31.26 48.24 -52.68
C SER A 153 30.72 47.25 -53.71
N VAL A 154 30.89 47.56 -54.99
CA VAL A 154 30.70 46.60 -56.08
C VAL A 154 32.06 46.08 -56.50
N ASP A 155 32.31 44.80 -56.24
CA ASP A 155 33.44 44.06 -56.78
C ASP A 155 33.05 43.54 -58.18
N ALA A 156 33.29 44.38 -59.19
CA ALA A 156 32.95 44.10 -60.57
C ALA A 156 33.85 43.00 -61.18
N ALA A 157 35.06 42.81 -60.66
CA ALA A 157 35.94 41.72 -61.09
C ALA A 157 35.36 40.33 -60.79
N ASN A 158 34.66 40.16 -59.66
CA ASN A 158 34.16 38.86 -59.20
C ASN A 158 32.62 38.76 -59.15
N ASN A 159 31.91 39.80 -59.58
CA ASN A 159 30.45 39.91 -59.53
C ASN A 159 29.91 39.73 -58.11
N ARG A 160 30.41 40.54 -57.16
CA ARG A 160 30.03 40.52 -55.74
C ARG A 160 29.68 41.91 -55.23
N ILE A 161 28.87 41.95 -54.17
CA ILE A 161 28.49 43.17 -53.46
C ILE A 161 28.98 43.06 -52.02
N GLY A 162 29.67 44.09 -51.56
CA GLY A 162 30.13 44.25 -50.18
C GLY A 162 29.41 45.39 -49.49
N MET A 163 29.05 45.16 -48.23
CA MET A 163 28.65 46.19 -47.28
C MET A 163 29.57 46.06 -46.07
N GLY A 164 30.32 47.12 -45.74
CA GLY A 164 31.42 47.08 -44.75
C GLY A 164 32.71 46.40 -45.25
N THR A 165 32.78 45.94 -46.51
CA THR A 165 33.99 45.35 -47.10
C THR A 165 34.20 45.71 -48.57
N ALA A 166 35.44 46.00 -48.95
CA ALA A 166 35.84 46.20 -50.35
C ALA A 166 36.23 44.88 -51.05
N ALA A 167 36.37 43.79 -50.29
CA ALA A 167 36.74 42.46 -50.78
C ALA A 167 35.74 41.41 -50.25
N PRO A 168 34.49 41.40 -50.75
CA PRO A 168 33.45 40.47 -50.31
C PRO A 168 33.92 39.02 -50.44
N ALA A 169 33.66 38.14 -49.48
CA ALA A 169 33.95 36.71 -49.64
C ALA A 169 32.87 35.99 -50.47
N GLY A 170 31.61 36.41 -50.35
CA GLY A 170 30.44 35.86 -51.04
C GLY A 170 29.78 36.82 -52.04
N LYS A 171 28.72 36.37 -52.71
CA LYS A 171 27.96 37.21 -53.68
C LYS A 171 27.40 38.48 -53.05
N LEU A 172 26.88 38.36 -51.83
CA LEU A 172 26.61 39.45 -50.91
C LEU A 172 27.40 39.14 -49.65
N ASP A 173 28.26 40.07 -49.22
CA ASP A 173 28.99 39.96 -47.97
C ASP A 173 28.76 41.24 -47.15
N VAL A 174 28.19 41.05 -45.96
CA VAL A 174 27.93 42.14 -45.02
C VAL A 174 28.90 41.93 -43.87
N ILE A 175 30.01 42.66 -43.88
CA ILE A 175 30.99 42.65 -42.80
C ILE A 175 30.60 43.71 -41.79
N MET A 176 30.37 43.25 -40.58
CA MET A 176 29.91 44.06 -39.47
C MET A 176 31.16 44.55 -38.73
N ASP A 177 31.37 45.86 -38.71
CA ASP A 177 32.53 46.53 -38.10
C ASP A 177 32.15 47.32 -36.84
N ASN A 178 30.96 47.07 -36.30
CA ASN A 178 30.42 47.67 -35.07
C ASN A 178 30.20 49.20 -35.17
N LEU A 179 29.95 49.73 -36.38
CA LEU A 179 29.70 51.16 -36.61
C LEU A 179 28.28 51.64 -36.26
N GLY A 180 27.34 50.75 -35.92
CA GLY A 180 26.03 51.10 -35.38
C GLY A 180 26.03 51.06 -33.85
N GLY A 181 25.61 52.13 -33.17
CA GLY A 181 25.68 52.30 -31.71
C GLY A 181 24.82 51.35 -30.84
N GLY A 182 24.52 50.13 -31.29
CA GLY A 182 23.80 49.10 -30.53
C GLY A 182 24.19 47.70 -30.99
N ALA A 183 24.35 46.77 -30.04
CA ALA A 183 24.68 45.38 -30.35
C ALA A 183 23.54 44.68 -31.12
N GLY A 184 23.84 44.09 -32.29
CA GLY A 184 22.97 43.12 -32.98
C GLY A 184 22.03 43.64 -34.08
N ASN A 185 22.37 44.73 -34.77
CA ASN A 185 21.45 45.46 -35.66
C ASN A 185 21.80 45.38 -37.16
N ASP A 186 22.66 44.45 -37.55
CA ASP A 186 23.37 44.57 -38.83
C ASP A 186 22.54 44.20 -40.07
N MET A 187 21.50 43.36 -39.91
CA MET A 187 20.53 43.05 -40.97
C MET A 187 19.11 43.02 -40.40
N TYR A 188 18.24 43.93 -40.86
CA TYR A 188 16.83 43.97 -40.49
C TYR A 188 15.90 43.60 -41.64
N PHE A 189 14.88 42.81 -41.33
CA PHE A 189 13.75 42.54 -42.20
C PHE A 189 12.47 42.94 -41.44
N THR A 190 11.81 44.03 -41.87
CA THR A 190 10.64 44.58 -41.16
C THR A 190 9.43 44.64 -42.08
N GLY A 191 8.29 44.10 -41.62
CA GLY A 191 7.01 44.17 -42.32
C GLY A 191 6.00 45.07 -41.60
N PHE A 192 5.12 45.74 -42.36
CA PHE A 192 4.03 46.56 -41.84
C PHE A 192 2.72 46.19 -42.56
N GLY A 193 1.56 46.29 -41.88
CA GLY A 193 0.23 46.05 -42.48
C GLY A 193 -0.32 44.61 -42.32
N SER A 194 -1.41 44.30 -43.03
CA SER A 194 -2.24 43.08 -42.86
C SER A 194 -1.60 41.77 -43.36
N SER A 195 -0.38 41.81 -43.88
CA SER A 195 0.41 40.63 -44.25
C SER A 195 1.89 40.82 -43.88
N ALA A 196 2.16 41.48 -42.76
CA ALA A 196 3.49 41.78 -42.25
C ALA A 196 4.26 40.51 -41.80
N TYR A 197 4.77 39.76 -42.78
CA TYR A 197 5.59 38.56 -42.58
C TYR A 197 6.97 38.73 -43.24
N PRO A 198 7.91 39.46 -42.60
CA PRO A 198 9.28 39.52 -43.10
C PRO A 198 9.91 38.12 -42.97
N ALA A 199 10.47 37.61 -44.06
CA ALA A 199 11.06 36.27 -44.09
C ALA A 199 12.35 36.23 -44.91
N PHE A 200 13.24 35.34 -44.51
CA PHE A 200 14.45 34.99 -45.25
C PHE A 200 14.24 33.63 -45.92
N PHE A 201 14.03 33.64 -47.23
CA PHE A 201 13.72 32.43 -48.00
C PHE A 201 14.99 31.79 -48.55
N LEU A 202 15.17 30.50 -48.24
CA LEU A 202 16.18 29.63 -48.83
C LEU A 202 15.46 28.54 -49.63
N GLY A 203 15.84 28.39 -50.89
CA GLY A 203 15.31 27.35 -51.76
C GLY A 203 16.36 26.91 -52.75
N SER A 204 16.30 25.63 -53.12
CA SER A 204 17.16 25.03 -54.11
C SER A 204 16.31 24.31 -55.15
N ALA A 205 16.85 24.23 -56.36
CA ALA A 205 16.33 23.42 -57.44
C ALA A 205 17.52 22.79 -58.16
N ARG A 206 17.29 21.68 -58.83
CA ARG A 206 18.26 21.14 -59.80
C ARG A 206 18.15 21.94 -61.11
N GLY A 207 19.05 21.68 -62.07
CA GLY A 207 19.02 22.32 -63.38
C GLY A 207 19.61 23.74 -63.38
N THR A 208 19.06 24.62 -64.21
CA THR A 208 19.53 26.01 -64.34
C THR A 208 18.40 26.99 -64.09
N VAL A 209 18.72 28.28 -63.90
CA VAL A 209 17.70 29.33 -63.77
C VAL A 209 16.75 29.37 -64.99
N ALA A 210 17.25 29.05 -66.19
CA ALA A 210 16.45 29.02 -67.42
C ALA A 210 15.61 27.73 -67.58
N ALA A 211 15.96 26.66 -66.86
CA ALA A 211 15.30 25.36 -66.91
C ALA A 211 15.48 24.63 -65.56
N PRO A 212 14.68 24.98 -64.53
CA PRO A 212 14.77 24.34 -63.23
C PRO A 212 14.23 22.92 -63.26
N ALA A 213 14.81 22.03 -62.46
CA ALA A 213 14.41 20.64 -62.29
C ALA A 213 14.12 20.35 -60.82
N ASN A 214 13.24 19.36 -60.57
CA ASN A 214 12.86 18.97 -59.21
C ASN A 214 14.05 18.47 -58.39
N LEU A 215 14.01 18.72 -57.08
CA LEU A 215 14.93 18.11 -56.13
C LEU A 215 14.72 16.59 -56.05
N SER A 216 15.77 15.86 -55.68
CA SER A 216 15.73 14.43 -55.36
C SER A 216 15.86 14.22 -53.85
N SER A 217 15.26 13.16 -53.32
CA SER A 217 15.37 12.82 -51.90
C SER A 217 16.84 12.79 -51.45
N GLY A 218 17.16 13.51 -50.37
CA GLY A 218 18.52 13.73 -49.89
C GLY A 218 19.14 15.08 -50.27
N ASP A 219 18.55 15.85 -51.19
CA ASP A 219 19.05 17.18 -51.55
C ASP A 219 18.81 18.21 -50.44
N ILE A 220 19.78 19.07 -50.18
CA ILE A 220 19.61 20.19 -49.25
C ILE A 220 18.71 21.25 -49.90
N VAL A 221 17.60 21.58 -49.24
CA VAL A 221 16.71 22.69 -49.61
C VAL A 221 17.35 24.03 -49.27
N GLY A 222 17.92 24.12 -48.07
CA GLY A 222 18.60 25.29 -47.56
C GLY A 222 19.21 25.04 -46.20
N ALA A 223 20.17 25.90 -45.82
CA ALA A 223 20.84 25.80 -44.53
C ALA A 223 21.21 27.18 -43.96
N TYR A 224 21.22 27.26 -42.64
CA TYR A 224 21.77 28.37 -41.88
C TYR A 224 22.87 27.84 -40.95
N TYR A 225 24.09 28.36 -41.10
CA TYR A 225 25.26 27.87 -40.38
C TYR A 225 25.89 28.93 -39.48
N PHE A 226 26.31 28.49 -38.29
CA PHE A 226 27.15 29.22 -37.37
C PHE A 226 28.59 28.74 -37.54
N ASN A 227 29.45 29.64 -38.02
CA ASN A 227 30.79 29.31 -38.50
C ASN A 227 31.85 29.89 -37.56
N PRO A 228 32.39 29.11 -36.61
CA PRO A 228 33.47 29.60 -35.78
C PRO A 228 34.79 29.66 -36.57
N ARG A 229 35.62 30.64 -36.24
CA ARG A 229 37.04 30.63 -36.59
C ARG A 229 37.80 29.94 -35.45
N PHE A 230 38.53 28.87 -35.75
CA PHE A 230 39.38 28.16 -34.80
C PHE A 230 40.69 27.78 -35.48
N ASN A 231 41.80 27.74 -34.73
CA ASN A 231 43.14 27.47 -35.28
C ASN A 231 43.42 28.26 -36.59
N ASN A 232 43.06 29.54 -36.60
CA ASN A 232 43.18 30.45 -37.73
C ASN A 232 42.43 30.05 -39.03
N THR A 233 41.47 29.12 -38.95
CA THR A 233 40.66 28.60 -40.06
C THR A 233 39.17 28.75 -39.77
N SER A 234 38.37 29.05 -40.80
CA SER A 234 36.90 29.09 -40.70
C SER A 234 36.30 27.72 -41.05
N SER A 235 35.37 27.21 -40.24
CA SER A 235 34.56 26.02 -40.61
C SER A 235 33.15 26.43 -40.97
N TYR A 236 32.69 26.02 -42.15
CA TYR A 236 31.46 26.48 -42.77
C TYR A 236 30.23 25.56 -42.55
N THR A 237 30.39 24.47 -41.79
CA THR A 237 29.36 23.43 -41.63
C THR A 237 29.32 22.87 -40.20
N ASN A 238 29.71 23.66 -39.20
CA ASN A 238 29.93 23.17 -37.83
C ASN A 238 28.62 23.04 -37.04
N ALA A 239 27.94 24.15 -36.74
CA ALA A 239 26.63 24.15 -36.11
C ALA A 239 25.63 24.86 -37.03
N GLY A 240 24.36 24.46 -37.00
CA GLY A 240 23.39 25.08 -37.89
C GLY A 240 22.06 24.35 -37.98
N MET A 241 21.19 24.89 -38.82
CA MET A 241 19.90 24.33 -39.19
C MET A 241 19.96 23.96 -40.67
N VAL A 242 19.58 22.74 -41.01
CA VAL A 242 19.58 22.24 -42.39
C VAL A 242 18.24 21.60 -42.68
N SER A 243 17.62 21.97 -43.79
CA SER A 243 16.46 21.26 -44.32
C SER A 243 16.88 20.41 -45.52
N VAL A 244 16.53 19.13 -45.48
CA VAL A 244 16.80 18.18 -46.56
C VAL A 244 15.47 17.74 -47.17
N TYR A 245 15.39 17.78 -48.48
CA TYR A 245 14.25 17.31 -49.24
C TYR A 245 14.13 15.78 -49.12
N LYS A 246 12.92 15.29 -48.86
CA LYS A 246 12.61 13.86 -48.70
C LYS A 246 11.60 13.34 -49.72
N GLY A 247 10.99 14.25 -50.48
CA GLY A 247 10.04 13.89 -51.51
C GLY A 247 10.67 13.23 -52.74
N ASP A 248 9.81 12.92 -53.70
CA ASP A 248 10.09 12.21 -54.95
C ASP A 248 10.01 13.12 -56.19
N GLY A 249 9.93 14.43 -55.98
CA GLY A 249 9.67 15.44 -57.01
C GLY A 249 8.19 15.74 -57.24
N THR A 250 7.26 15.03 -56.59
CA THR A 250 5.82 15.30 -56.62
C THR A 250 5.27 15.75 -55.26
N THR A 251 5.95 15.39 -54.18
CA THR A 251 5.60 15.73 -52.80
C THR A 251 6.53 16.80 -52.22
N ALA A 252 6.03 17.66 -51.34
CA ALA A 252 6.82 18.71 -50.70
C ALA A 252 7.43 18.27 -49.36
N LEU A 253 7.74 16.98 -49.21
CA LEU A 253 8.28 16.43 -47.97
C LEU A 253 9.73 16.87 -47.75
N SER A 254 10.02 17.34 -46.55
CA SER A 254 11.37 17.73 -46.12
C SER A 254 11.56 17.42 -44.63
N ASP A 255 12.79 17.14 -44.24
CA ASP A 255 13.20 17.10 -42.85
C ASP A 255 13.74 18.48 -42.39
N LEU A 256 13.92 18.60 -41.08
CA LEU A 256 14.71 19.67 -40.47
C LEU A 256 15.67 19.07 -39.45
N THR A 257 16.94 19.43 -39.56
CA THR A 257 17.99 18.92 -38.69
C THR A 257 18.75 20.05 -38.01
N LEU A 258 18.93 19.93 -36.69
CA LEU A 258 19.80 20.78 -35.88
C LEU A 258 21.15 20.09 -35.69
N ARG A 259 22.21 20.80 -36.10
CA ARG A 259 23.58 20.30 -36.12
C ARG A 259 24.43 20.98 -35.05
N ALA A 260 25.31 20.20 -34.43
CA ALA A 260 26.36 20.71 -33.56
C ALA A 260 27.63 19.88 -33.68
N SER A 261 28.78 20.56 -33.77
CA SER A 261 30.09 19.91 -33.93
C SER A 261 30.16 19.04 -35.19
N GLY A 262 29.56 19.49 -36.29
CA GLY A 262 29.51 18.81 -37.59
C GLY A 262 28.54 17.63 -37.67
N ALA A 263 27.88 17.26 -36.57
CA ALA A 263 26.97 16.13 -36.50
C ALA A 263 25.51 16.55 -36.28
N ASP A 264 24.59 15.77 -36.81
CA ASP A 264 23.15 15.89 -36.58
C ASP A 264 22.83 15.46 -35.14
N ARG A 265 22.17 16.34 -34.38
CA ARG A 265 21.86 16.11 -32.96
C ARG A 265 20.38 15.94 -32.70
N VAL A 266 19.58 16.78 -33.34
CA VAL A 266 18.12 16.73 -33.32
C VAL A 266 17.63 16.68 -34.75
N HIS A 267 16.78 15.72 -35.06
CA HIS A 267 16.26 15.50 -36.40
C HIS A 267 14.74 15.43 -36.35
N ILE A 268 14.06 16.31 -37.07
CA ILE A 268 12.62 16.27 -37.29
C ILE A 268 12.41 15.69 -38.69
N ASN A 269 11.93 14.46 -38.78
CA ASN A 269 11.71 13.83 -40.07
C ASN A 269 10.46 14.37 -40.78
N GLU A 270 10.25 13.95 -42.02
CA GLU A 270 9.18 14.44 -42.91
C GLU A 270 7.76 14.07 -42.45
N ILE A 271 7.61 13.18 -41.47
CA ILE A 271 6.32 12.82 -40.84
C ILE A 271 6.13 13.46 -39.44
N GLY A 272 7.05 14.34 -39.04
CA GLY A 272 6.99 15.13 -37.82
C GLY A 272 7.39 14.38 -36.54
N ASN A 273 8.22 13.34 -36.65
CA ASN A 273 8.84 12.68 -35.50
C ASN A 273 10.17 13.35 -35.17
N VAL A 274 10.44 13.56 -33.88
CA VAL A 274 11.68 14.17 -33.39
C VAL A 274 12.61 13.09 -32.85
N GLY A 275 13.78 12.95 -33.44
CA GLY A 275 14.88 12.13 -32.96
C GLY A 275 15.95 12.97 -32.28
N ILE A 276 16.39 12.58 -31.08
CA ILE A 276 17.58 13.13 -30.43
C ILE A 276 18.60 11.99 -30.33
N GLY A 277 19.73 12.12 -30.99
CA GLY A 277 20.73 11.04 -31.10
C GLY A 277 20.34 9.90 -32.05
N THR A 278 19.24 10.03 -32.81
CA THR A 278 18.81 9.10 -33.87
C THR A 278 18.33 9.88 -35.09
N LEU A 279 18.65 9.40 -36.29
CA LEU A 279 18.22 9.98 -37.57
C LEU A 279 16.99 9.27 -38.15
N SER A 280 16.49 8.24 -37.49
CA SER A 280 15.34 7.47 -37.95
C SER A 280 14.34 7.24 -36.82
N PRO A 281 13.76 8.33 -36.24
CA PRO A 281 12.83 8.21 -35.13
C PRO A 281 11.54 7.51 -35.57
N ASN A 282 11.20 6.41 -34.91
CA ASN A 282 9.98 5.64 -35.16
C ASN A 282 8.81 6.00 -34.22
N ALA A 283 9.06 6.89 -33.25
CA ALA A 283 8.06 7.48 -32.36
C ALA A 283 8.06 9.01 -32.45
N LYS A 284 7.01 9.67 -31.94
CA LYS A 284 6.87 11.14 -32.01
C LYS A 284 8.03 11.90 -31.37
N LEU A 285 8.56 11.38 -30.28
CA LEU A 285 9.83 11.79 -29.68
C LEU A 285 10.63 10.54 -29.32
N GLU A 286 11.80 10.37 -29.94
CA GLU A 286 12.72 9.29 -29.65
C GLU A 286 14.06 9.87 -29.22
N VAL A 287 14.50 9.51 -28.01
CA VAL A 287 15.81 9.92 -27.48
C VAL A 287 16.69 8.68 -27.39
N ASN A 288 17.70 8.61 -28.25
CA ASN A 288 18.69 7.54 -28.25
C ASN A 288 19.99 8.05 -27.61
N SER A 289 20.31 7.54 -26.42
CA SER A 289 21.52 7.93 -25.68
C SER A 289 22.83 7.37 -26.27
N GLY A 290 22.74 6.34 -27.12
CA GLY A 290 23.89 5.58 -27.60
C GLY A 290 24.65 4.80 -26.51
N THR A 291 24.19 4.80 -25.26
CA THR A 291 24.89 4.21 -24.10
C THR A 291 23.97 3.22 -23.37
N ALA A 292 24.42 1.98 -23.19
CA ALA A 292 23.65 0.94 -22.50
C ALA A 292 23.25 1.38 -21.08
N ASN A 293 22.03 1.04 -20.67
CA ASN A 293 21.46 1.37 -19.36
C ASN A 293 21.36 2.88 -19.05
N THR A 294 21.36 3.75 -20.06
CA THR A 294 21.19 5.20 -19.90
C THR A 294 20.05 5.67 -20.79
N SER A 295 19.01 6.29 -20.21
CA SER A 295 17.76 6.67 -20.91
C SER A 295 17.89 7.87 -21.87
N GLY A 296 19.00 8.61 -21.83
CA GLY A 296 19.19 9.85 -22.60
C GLY A 296 18.37 11.04 -22.10
N ILE A 297 17.42 10.82 -21.18
CA ILE A 297 16.57 11.85 -20.57
C ILE A 297 16.89 11.92 -19.07
N ARG A 298 17.31 13.09 -18.61
CA ARG A 298 17.47 13.41 -17.19
C ARG A 298 16.52 14.55 -16.84
N MET A 299 15.51 14.26 -16.02
CA MET A 299 14.61 15.29 -15.51
C MET A 299 15.05 15.70 -14.10
N THR A 300 15.34 16.98 -13.91
CA THR A 300 15.75 17.56 -12.61
C THR A 300 14.67 18.49 -12.09
N ASN A 301 14.58 18.65 -10.75
CA ASN A 301 13.58 19.50 -10.10
C ASN A 301 12.11 19.12 -10.39
N LEU A 302 11.79 17.83 -10.47
CA LEU A 302 10.39 17.38 -10.38
C LEU A 302 9.90 17.61 -8.94
N THR A 303 9.29 18.77 -8.70
CA THR A 303 8.74 19.15 -7.40
C THR A 303 7.35 18.53 -7.24
N SER A 304 7.29 17.28 -6.77
CA SER A 304 6.07 16.70 -6.21
C SER A 304 5.93 17.13 -4.74
N ALA A 305 4.70 17.33 -4.26
CA ALA A 305 4.45 17.54 -2.83
C ALA A 305 4.83 16.31 -1.97
N SER A 306 5.16 15.17 -2.60
CA SER A 306 5.75 13.99 -1.96
C SER A 306 7.14 13.66 -2.56
N PRO A 307 8.25 13.81 -1.79
CA PRO A 307 9.64 13.61 -2.27
C PRO A 307 9.99 12.12 -2.50
N THR A 308 10.69 11.70 -3.58
CA THR A 308 12.14 11.76 -3.92
C THR A 308 13.07 10.89 -3.06
N SER A 309 12.78 9.60 -2.91
CA SER A 309 13.78 8.56 -2.60
C SER A 309 14.27 7.87 -3.89
N THR A 310 15.37 7.12 -3.80
CA THR A 310 15.85 6.28 -4.91
C THR A 310 14.84 5.18 -5.22
N GLY A 311 14.45 5.03 -6.50
CA GLY A 311 13.54 3.95 -6.95
C GLY A 311 12.09 4.35 -7.23
N GLN A 312 11.77 5.65 -7.32
CA GLN A 312 10.43 6.11 -7.69
C GLN A 312 10.06 5.79 -9.15
N ILE A 313 8.77 5.67 -9.40
CA ILE A 313 8.19 5.50 -10.75
C ILE A 313 7.84 6.90 -11.29
N LEU A 314 8.04 7.12 -12.60
CA LEU A 314 7.53 8.31 -13.29
C LEU A 314 6.04 8.13 -13.59
N GLY A 315 5.23 9.15 -13.29
CA GLY A 315 3.82 9.18 -13.64
C GLY A 315 3.37 10.55 -14.11
N VAL A 316 2.06 10.70 -14.30
CA VAL A 316 1.44 11.99 -14.62
C VAL A 316 0.43 12.38 -13.55
N ASP A 317 0.32 13.68 -13.27
CA ASP A 317 -0.75 14.20 -12.43
C ASP A 317 -2.07 14.34 -13.21
N ALA A 318 -3.13 14.79 -12.54
CA ALA A 318 -4.45 14.99 -13.16
C ALA A 318 -4.46 16.04 -14.29
N SER A 319 -3.44 16.89 -14.36
CA SER A 319 -3.26 17.90 -15.43
C SER A 319 -2.36 17.40 -16.55
N GLY A 320 -1.83 16.18 -16.45
CA GLY A 320 -0.92 15.58 -17.42
C GLY A 320 0.56 15.95 -17.23
N ASN A 321 0.94 16.62 -16.13
CA ASN A 321 2.34 16.95 -15.86
C ASN A 321 3.10 15.71 -15.40
N VAL A 322 4.35 15.54 -15.83
CA VAL A 322 5.21 14.45 -15.36
C VAL A 322 5.64 14.69 -13.90
N ILE A 323 5.36 13.73 -13.02
CA ILE A 323 5.67 13.76 -11.59
C ILE A 323 6.39 12.48 -11.16
N THR A 324 7.02 12.51 -9.99
CA THR A 324 7.46 11.29 -9.30
C THR A 324 6.31 10.76 -8.46
N LEU A 325 6.01 9.48 -8.60
CA LEU A 325 5.04 8.77 -7.77
C LEU A 325 5.79 7.94 -6.74
N ALA A 326 5.25 7.90 -5.52
CA ALA A 326 5.62 6.85 -4.58
C ALA A 326 5.33 5.49 -5.22
N PRO A 327 6.14 4.45 -4.93
CA PRO A 327 5.86 3.12 -5.44
C PRO A 327 4.47 2.73 -4.92
N ALA A 328 3.65 2.12 -5.77
CA ALA A 328 2.37 1.58 -5.31
C ALA A 328 2.64 0.71 -4.08
N ALA A 329 1.91 0.96 -2.99
CA ALA A 329 1.98 0.08 -1.83
C ALA A 329 1.81 -1.35 -2.32
N ALA A 330 2.71 -2.25 -1.94
CA ALA A 330 2.63 -3.65 -2.32
C ALA A 330 1.18 -4.13 -2.11
N PRO A 331 0.59 -4.88 -3.06
CA PRO A 331 -0.75 -5.41 -2.86
C PRO A 331 -0.77 -6.10 -1.51
N ALA A 332 -1.71 -5.68 -0.64
CA ALA A 332 -1.81 -6.22 0.69
C ALA A 332 -1.82 -7.74 0.57
N SER A 333 -0.81 -8.39 1.16
CA SER A 333 -0.81 -9.84 1.28
C SER A 333 -2.17 -10.24 1.85
N VAL A 334 -2.87 -11.15 1.17
CA VAL A 334 -4.12 -11.73 1.70
C VAL A 334 -3.72 -12.73 2.78
N ASN A 335 -3.24 -12.21 3.90
CA ASN A 335 -2.92 -12.97 5.09
C ASN A 335 -4.07 -12.90 6.09
N ILE A 336 -4.03 -13.78 7.08
CA ILE A 336 -4.96 -13.74 8.21
C ILE A 336 -4.71 -12.47 9.05
N TYR A 337 -3.50 -11.89 9.01
CA TYR A 337 -3.10 -10.58 9.56
C TYR A 337 -1.77 -10.08 8.95
N ASN A 338 -1.64 -8.77 8.72
CA ASN A 338 -0.45 -8.12 8.11
C ASN A 338 0.58 -7.62 9.14
N ALA A 339 0.18 -7.42 10.40
CA ALA A 339 0.98 -6.95 11.55
C ALA A 339 0.24 -7.29 12.86
N ASP A 340 0.77 -6.91 14.03
CA ASP A 340 0.10 -6.94 15.35
C ASP A 340 -1.17 -6.05 15.34
N GLY A 341 -2.25 -6.52 14.72
CA GLY A 341 -3.40 -5.70 14.39
C GLY A 341 -4.74 -6.35 14.75
N THR A 342 -5.73 -5.50 15.01
CA THR A 342 -7.12 -5.89 15.27
C THR A 342 -7.84 -6.29 13.99
N LEU A 343 -8.61 -7.38 14.02
CA LEU A 343 -9.54 -7.70 12.93
C LEU A 343 -10.63 -6.62 12.85
N THR A 344 -10.82 -5.98 11.70
CA THR A 344 -11.92 -5.00 11.49
C THR A 344 -13.25 -5.66 11.10
N GLY A 345 -13.26 -6.99 10.97
CA GLY A 345 -14.43 -7.81 10.67
C GLY A 345 -14.09 -9.30 10.72
N ASN A 346 -15.12 -10.14 10.64
CA ASN A 346 -14.96 -11.60 10.64
C ASN A 346 -14.13 -12.06 9.42
N ARG A 347 -13.17 -12.96 9.63
CA ARG A 347 -12.41 -13.61 8.57
C ARG A 347 -12.84 -15.05 8.42
N VAL A 348 -13.05 -15.48 7.17
CA VAL A 348 -13.28 -16.89 6.82
C VAL A 348 -12.05 -17.39 6.08
N VAL A 349 -11.40 -18.43 6.60
CA VAL A 349 -10.28 -19.11 5.93
C VAL A 349 -10.83 -20.37 5.25
N THR A 350 -10.97 -20.32 3.93
CA THR A 350 -11.41 -21.48 3.12
C THR A 350 -10.21 -22.36 2.77
N GLN A 351 -10.12 -23.55 3.36
CA GLN A 351 -8.97 -24.45 3.19
C GLN A 351 -9.07 -25.39 1.97
N ASN A 352 -10.25 -25.56 1.38
CA ASN A 352 -10.55 -26.55 0.32
C ASN A 352 -10.12 -27.97 0.74
N GLY A 353 -8.99 -28.47 0.22
CA GLY A 353 -8.40 -29.75 0.60
C GLY A 353 -7.05 -29.64 1.32
N ASN A 354 -6.64 -28.43 1.71
CA ASN A 354 -5.36 -28.15 2.35
C ASN A 354 -5.52 -28.05 3.87
N THR A 355 -4.40 -28.08 4.59
CA THR A 355 -4.36 -27.87 6.05
C THR A 355 -3.74 -26.51 6.36
N LEU A 356 -4.38 -25.74 7.24
CA LEU A 356 -3.78 -24.61 7.95
C LEU A 356 -3.02 -25.15 9.17
N ALA A 357 -1.73 -25.40 8.99
CA ALA A 357 -0.88 -25.95 10.05
C ALA A 357 -0.15 -24.82 10.79
N PHE A 358 -0.19 -24.85 12.13
CA PHE A 358 0.62 -24.00 13.00
C PHE A 358 1.81 -24.82 13.51
N ASN A 359 2.90 -24.86 12.75
CA ASN A 359 4.11 -25.62 13.10
C ASN A 359 5.00 -24.77 14.00
N ALA A 360 5.23 -25.22 15.22
CA ALA A 360 6.06 -24.53 16.19
C ALA A 360 6.80 -25.51 17.10
N THR A 361 7.81 -25.02 17.79
CA THR A 361 8.67 -25.80 18.70
C THR A 361 8.78 -25.13 20.06
N SER A 362 7.76 -24.36 20.47
CA SER A 362 7.73 -23.62 21.74
C SER A 362 6.48 -23.97 22.54
N THR A 363 6.52 -23.72 23.85
CA THR A 363 5.33 -23.70 24.69
C THR A 363 4.42 -22.54 24.24
N ASN A 364 3.10 -22.69 24.41
CA ASN A 364 2.09 -21.69 24.02
C ASN A 364 2.20 -21.21 22.55
N ALA A 365 2.57 -22.11 21.64
CA ALA A 365 2.82 -21.83 20.24
C ALA A 365 1.57 -21.45 19.44
N PHE A 366 0.44 -22.08 19.75
CA PHE A 366 -0.88 -21.63 19.30
C PHE A 366 -1.65 -21.19 20.55
N SER A 367 -1.83 -19.88 20.67
CA SER A 367 -2.42 -19.24 21.83
C SER A 367 -3.67 -18.47 21.43
N VAL A 368 -4.77 -18.76 22.09
CA VAL A 368 -6.01 -17.99 22.00
C VAL A 368 -6.23 -17.33 23.35
N ASP A 369 -6.17 -16.00 23.36
CA ASP A 369 -6.31 -15.18 24.58
C ASP A 369 -5.38 -15.62 25.72
N GLY A 370 -4.10 -15.83 25.38
CA GLY A 370 -3.08 -16.24 26.34
C GLY A 370 -3.29 -17.66 26.86
N SER A 371 -3.85 -17.78 28.06
CA SER A 371 -4.05 -19.06 28.74
C SER A 371 -5.40 -19.72 28.44
N THR A 372 -6.37 -19.04 27.81
CA THR A 372 -7.71 -19.62 27.53
C THR A 372 -7.61 -20.90 26.70
N PHE A 373 -6.84 -20.89 25.61
CA PHE A 373 -6.44 -22.11 24.90
C PHE A 373 -4.98 -22.00 24.46
N SER A 374 -4.16 -22.94 24.91
CA SER A 374 -2.72 -22.95 24.69
C SER A 374 -2.26 -24.31 24.16
N VAL A 375 -1.51 -24.31 23.06
CA VAL A 375 -0.81 -25.51 22.59
C VAL A 375 0.66 -25.42 22.97
N ASP A 376 1.10 -26.33 23.82
CA ASP A 376 2.51 -26.58 24.09
C ASP A 376 3.03 -27.57 23.05
N ALA A 377 3.59 -27.02 21.97
CA ALA A 377 4.10 -27.79 20.84
C ALA A 377 5.44 -28.49 21.15
N VAL A 378 6.08 -28.19 22.28
CA VAL A 378 7.33 -28.87 22.69
C VAL A 378 7.02 -30.25 23.27
N ASN A 379 5.91 -30.37 24.00
CA ASN A 379 5.60 -31.56 24.80
C ASN A 379 4.32 -32.28 24.33
N ASP A 380 3.72 -31.86 23.22
CA ASP A 380 2.44 -32.37 22.69
C ASP A 380 1.30 -32.27 23.71
N ARG A 381 1.12 -31.08 24.31
CA ARG A 381 0.11 -30.82 25.35
C ARG A 381 -0.81 -29.66 24.99
N ILE A 382 -2.04 -29.74 25.52
CA ILE A 382 -3.06 -28.69 25.43
C ILE A 382 -3.32 -28.15 26.83
N GLY A 383 -3.21 -26.84 27.00
CA GLY A 383 -3.60 -26.10 28.18
C GLY A 383 -4.93 -25.37 27.97
N ILE A 384 -5.83 -25.43 28.95
CA ILE A 384 -7.04 -24.60 29.04
C ILE A 384 -7.02 -23.89 30.40
N GLY A 385 -6.92 -22.57 30.41
CA GLY A 385 -6.66 -21.78 31.62
C GLY A 385 -5.18 -21.78 32.09
N THR A 386 -4.27 -22.43 31.36
CA THR A 386 -2.83 -22.46 31.65
C THR A 386 -1.99 -22.45 30.37
N THR A 387 -0.83 -21.80 30.39
CA THR A 387 0.17 -21.82 29.30
C THR A 387 1.31 -22.82 29.55
N ALA A 388 1.32 -23.46 30.73
CA ALA A 388 2.30 -24.45 31.13
C ALA A 388 1.58 -25.75 31.56
N PRO A 389 0.90 -26.44 30.63
CA PRO A 389 0.20 -27.67 30.95
C PRO A 389 1.19 -28.70 31.51
N MET A 390 0.82 -29.49 32.52
CA MET A 390 1.63 -30.58 33.07
C MET A 390 1.18 -31.97 32.59
N ALA A 391 0.02 -32.06 31.92
CA ALA A 391 -0.55 -33.26 31.32
C ALA A 391 -0.91 -33.04 29.84
N LYS A 392 -1.24 -34.11 29.09
CA LYS A 392 -1.63 -34.01 27.66
C LYS A 392 -2.79 -33.04 27.43
N LEU A 393 -3.77 -33.07 28.32
CA LEU A 393 -4.79 -32.04 28.46
C LEU A 393 -4.75 -31.58 29.91
N ASP A 394 -4.38 -30.33 30.14
CA ASP A 394 -4.32 -29.74 31.47
C ASP A 394 -5.27 -28.54 31.53
N MET A 395 -6.16 -28.56 32.52
CA MET A 395 -7.19 -27.56 32.68
C MET A 395 -7.04 -26.92 34.06
N VAL A 396 -6.76 -25.62 34.09
CA VAL A 396 -6.71 -24.84 35.33
C VAL A 396 -7.99 -24.01 35.41
N GLY A 397 -8.87 -24.40 36.32
CA GLY A 397 -10.18 -23.79 36.55
C GLY A 397 -10.96 -24.57 37.60
N THR A 398 -12.17 -24.15 37.91
CA THR A 398 -13.00 -24.80 38.94
C THR A 398 -13.94 -25.87 38.39
N THR A 399 -14.19 -25.90 37.08
CA THR A 399 -15.17 -26.82 36.47
C THR A 399 -14.78 -27.23 35.06
N PHE A 400 -14.89 -28.52 34.74
CA PHE A 400 -14.78 -29.08 33.39
C PHE A 400 -16.02 -29.93 33.07
N GLY A 401 -16.74 -29.64 31.99
CA GLY A 401 -18.02 -30.31 31.72
C GLY A 401 -18.29 -30.64 30.26
N MET A 402 -19.15 -31.63 30.07
CA MET A 402 -19.71 -32.08 28.79
C MET A 402 -21.23 -31.92 28.83
N LYS A 403 -21.84 -31.40 27.76
CA LYS A 403 -23.29 -31.26 27.61
C LYS A 403 -23.77 -31.87 26.30
N ASN A 404 -25.01 -32.38 26.27
CA ASN A 404 -25.55 -33.07 25.10
C ASN A 404 -25.72 -32.13 23.88
N SER A 405 -26.15 -30.89 24.09
CA SER A 405 -26.26 -29.91 23.00
C SER A 405 -26.02 -28.47 23.45
N SER A 406 -25.86 -27.56 22.48
CA SER A 406 -25.71 -26.12 22.77
C SER A 406 -26.94 -25.53 23.46
N GLY A 407 -28.14 -26.07 23.16
CA GLY A 407 -29.43 -25.64 23.68
C GLY A 407 -30.04 -26.52 24.78
N SER A 408 -29.42 -27.67 25.13
CA SER A 408 -29.78 -28.35 26.37
C SER A 408 -29.45 -27.39 27.51
N GLY A 409 -30.47 -26.97 28.26
CA GLY A 409 -30.29 -26.05 29.38
C GLY A 409 -29.31 -26.61 30.43
N SER A 410 -29.22 -25.96 31.59
CA SER A 410 -28.32 -26.34 32.68
C SER A 410 -28.50 -27.77 33.24
N TRP A 411 -29.40 -28.56 32.65
CA TRP A 411 -29.91 -29.83 33.13
C TRP A 411 -29.39 -31.06 32.38
N ASP A 412 -28.73 -31.03 31.22
CA ASP A 412 -28.22 -32.29 30.60
C ASP A 412 -26.70 -32.27 30.46
N ASN A 413 -25.99 -32.36 31.58
CA ASN A 413 -24.54 -32.27 31.59
C ASN A 413 -23.87 -33.14 32.68
N LEU A 414 -22.63 -33.51 32.39
CA LEU A 414 -21.71 -34.15 33.32
C LEU A 414 -20.51 -33.22 33.47
N TRP A 415 -20.18 -32.79 34.69
CA TRP A 415 -19.00 -31.98 34.93
C TRP A 415 -18.23 -32.39 36.19
N PHE A 416 -16.93 -32.23 36.14
CA PHE A 416 -16.03 -32.33 37.26
C PHE A 416 -15.92 -30.96 37.91
N ASN A 417 -16.32 -30.86 39.17
CA ASN A 417 -15.99 -29.72 40.02
C ASN A 417 -14.68 -30.04 40.72
N VAL A 418 -13.64 -29.25 40.49
CA VAL A 418 -12.29 -29.48 41.03
C VAL A 418 -11.93 -28.43 42.08
N GLY A 419 -12.93 -27.95 42.81
CA GLY A 419 -12.73 -27.05 43.94
C GLY A 419 -11.72 -27.59 44.97
N PRO A 420 -11.13 -26.70 45.79
CA PRO A 420 -9.91 -26.99 46.56
C PRO A 420 -10.02 -28.08 47.64
N SER A 421 -11.23 -28.48 48.04
CA SER A 421 -11.42 -29.36 49.20
C SER A 421 -12.26 -30.61 48.93
N VAL A 422 -13.23 -30.55 48.02
CA VAL A 422 -14.16 -31.66 47.75
C VAL A 422 -14.46 -31.72 46.25
N PRO A 423 -13.54 -32.27 45.43
CA PRO A 423 -13.83 -32.46 44.02
C PRO A 423 -15.02 -33.42 43.86
N SER A 424 -15.89 -33.15 42.89
CA SER A 424 -17.08 -33.95 42.64
C SER A 424 -17.33 -34.18 41.15
N ILE A 425 -17.95 -35.32 40.84
CA ILE A 425 -18.53 -35.59 39.53
C ILE A 425 -20.02 -35.26 39.66
N ASN A 426 -20.47 -34.27 38.90
CA ASN A 426 -21.85 -33.77 38.96
C ASN A 426 -22.56 -34.12 37.66
N ALA A 427 -23.70 -34.77 37.77
CA ALA A 427 -24.59 -35.04 36.65
C ALA A 427 -25.89 -34.26 36.89
N SER A 428 -26.05 -33.12 36.22
CA SER A 428 -27.33 -32.40 36.23
C SER A 428 -28.28 -33.11 35.27
N GLY A 429 -29.58 -33.16 35.62
CA GLY A 429 -30.70 -33.77 34.88
C GLY A 429 -30.45 -35.15 34.27
N ALA A 430 -29.62 -35.93 34.94
CA ALA A 430 -29.70 -37.38 34.87
C ALA A 430 -30.99 -37.86 35.55
N ASP A 431 -32.17 -37.57 34.98
CA ASP A 431 -33.48 -37.94 35.55
C ASP A 431 -33.60 -39.45 35.78
N SER A 432 -32.87 -40.23 34.98
CA SER A 432 -32.73 -41.70 35.10
C SER A 432 -31.43 -42.15 35.80
N GLY A 433 -30.67 -41.22 36.38
CA GLY A 433 -29.45 -41.45 37.13
C GLY A 433 -28.13 -41.42 36.34
N LEU A 434 -27.02 -41.25 37.05
CA LEU A 434 -25.66 -41.38 36.54
C LEU A 434 -25.30 -42.87 36.44
N GLN A 435 -25.01 -43.34 35.22
CA GLN A 435 -24.69 -44.74 34.96
C GLN A 435 -23.19 -44.95 34.71
N PHE A 436 -22.69 -46.10 35.15
CA PHE A 436 -21.37 -46.62 34.78
C PHE A 436 -21.58 -47.81 33.85
N ASN A 437 -21.07 -47.67 32.64
CA ASN A 437 -21.22 -48.64 31.58
C ASN A 437 -19.85 -49.21 31.23
N VAL A 438 -19.75 -50.54 31.15
CA VAL A 438 -18.49 -51.23 30.83
C VAL A 438 -18.68 -52.15 29.63
N GLY A 439 -17.65 -52.27 28.79
CA GLY A 439 -17.60 -53.26 27.70
C GLY A 439 -17.27 -54.65 28.25
N ALA A 440 -17.67 -55.68 27.52
CA ALA A 440 -17.43 -57.08 27.90
C ALA A 440 -16.03 -57.60 27.49
N ASN A 441 -15.31 -56.89 26.61
CA ASN A 441 -14.04 -57.40 26.09
C ASN A 441 -12.89 -57.20 27.08
N ALA A 442 -11.97 -58.16 27.11
CA ALA A 442 -10.75 -58.08 27.91
C ALA A 442 -9.76 -57.01 27.40
N VAL A 443 -9.84 -56.65 26.11
CA VAL A 443 -9.05 -55.60 25.45
C VAL A 443 -9.95 -54.91 24.44
N GLY A 444 -9.93 -53.58 24.37
CA GLY A 444 -10.73 -52.79 23.43
C GLY A 444 -10.08 -51.44 23.13
N THR A 445 -10.46 -50.84 22.00
CA THR A 445 -10.05 -49.47 21.61
C THR A 445 -11.29 -48.58 21.61
N TYR A 446 -11.12 -47.30 21.95
CA TYR A 446 -12.22 -46.34 21.89
C TYR A 446 -12.89 -46.37 20.50
N GLY A 447 -14.21 -46.61 20.45
CA GLY A 447 -14.99 -46.64 19.22
C GLY A 447 -15.04 -47.99 18.48
N ASP A 448 -14.57 -49.08 19.09
CA ASP A 448 -14.61 -50.43 18.51
C ASP A 448 -16.00 -51.09 18.42
N GLY A 449 -17.07 -50.34 18.70
CA GLY A 449 -18.45 -50.81 18.55
C GLY A 449 -18.91 -51.82 19.61
N GLN A 450 -18.22 -51.94 20.74
CA GLN A 450 -18.62 -52.84 21.82
C GLN A 450 -20.01 -52.54 22.39
N THR A 451 -20.72 -53.61 22.78
CA THR A 451 -21.94 -53.49 23.58
C THR A 451 -21.55 -53.19 25.03
N LEU A 452 -22.01 -52.04 25.52
CA LEU A 452 -21.77 -51.63 26.91
C LEU A 452 -22.90 -52.12 27.81
N THR A 453 -22.54 -52.65 28.99
CA THR A 453 -23.49 -53.05 30.03
C THR A 453 -23.44 -52.06 31.18
N THR A 454 -24.60 -51.57 31.64
CA THR A 454 -24.69 -50.74 32.86
C THR A 454 -24.43 -51.62 34.08
N VAL A 455 -23.34 -51.37 34.79
CA VAL A 455 -22.95 -52.13 35.99
C VAL A 455 -23.31 -51.43 37.29
N ALA A 456 -23.41 -50.10 37.27
CA ALA A 456 -23.87 -49.32 38.40
C ALA A 456 -24.69 -48.11 37.95
N THR A 457 -25.66 -47.71 38.78
CA THR A 457 -26.52 -46.54 38.54
C THR A 457 -26.72 -45.77 39.84
N MET A 458 -26.51 -44.46 39.82
CA MET A 458 -26.84 -43.56 40.92
C MET A 458 -28.01 -42.67 40.53
N LEU A 459 -29.15 -42.84 41.20
CA LEU A 459 -30.35 -42.03 40.94
C LEU A 459 -30.27 -40.66 41.65
N PRO A 460 -31.01 -39.63 41.17
CA PRO A 460 -31.06 -38.32 41.82
C PRO A 460 -31.54 -38.32 43.28
N ASN A 461 -32.30 -39.35 43.69
CA ASN A 461 -32.73 -39.54 45.07
C ASN A 461 -31.62 -40.11 46.00
N GLY A 462 -30.41 -40.31 45.47
CA GLY A 462 -29.25 -40.83 46.18
C GLY A 462 -29.23 -42.35 46.35
N ASN A 463 -30.04 -43.10 45.60
CA ASN A 463 -29.97 -44.56 45.59
C ASN A 463 -28.89 -45.06 44.62
N MET A 464 -28.03 -45.95 45.09
CA MET A 464 -27.02 -46.66 44.30
C MET A 464 -27.51 -48.07 43.97
N GLY A 465 -27.58 -48.37 42.68
CA GLY A 465 -27.79 -49.72 42.14
C GLY A 465 -26.48 -50.32 41.65
N ILE A 466 -26.19 -51.57 42.00
CA ILE A 466 -25.13 -52.38 41.40
C ILE A 466 -25.80 -53.60 40.76
N GLY A 467 -25.62 -53.77 39.44
CA GLY A 467 -26.33 -54.81 38.66
C GLY A 467 -27.81 -54.48 38.39
N THR A 468 -28.26 -53.27 38.69
CA THR A 468 -29.63 -52.80 38.41
C THR A 468 -29.64 -51.30 38.12
N THR A 469 -30.53 -50.87 37.22
CA THR A 469 -30.77 -49.46 36.89
C THR A 469 -31.90 -48.83 37.70
N THR A 470 -32.65 -49.63 38.48
CA THR A 470 -33.81 -49.18 39.26
C THR A 470 -33.66 -49.52 40.75
N PRO A 471 -32.67 -48.94 41.46
CA PRO A 471 -32.46 -49.23 42.86
C PRO A 471 -33.62 -48.74 43.76
N ALA A 472 -34.26 -49.67 44.47
CA ALA A 472 -35.37 -49.37 45.40
C ALA A 472 -34.91 -49.01 46.83
N ALA A 473 -33.62 -49.15 47.13
CA ALA A 473 -32.99 -48.83 48.41
C ALA A 473 -31.70 -48.02 48.19
N LYS A 474 -31.16 -47.43 49.26
CA LYS A 474 -29.93 -46.61 49.20
C LYS A 474 -28.75 -47.35 48.60
N LEU A 475 -28.62 -48.64 48.92
CA LEU A 475 -27.75 -49.58 48.24
C LEU A 475 -28.61 -50.78 47.83
N HIS A 476 -28.78 -51.00 46.53
CA HIS A 476 -29.48 -52.15 45.96
C HIS A 476 -28.53 -52.91 45.05
N THR A 477 -28.11 -54.09 45.49
CA THR A 477 -27.28 -54.98 44.66
C THR A 477 -28.14 -56.12 44.12
N VAL A 478 -28.03 -56.36 42.82
CA VAL A 478 -28.74 -57.44 42.13
C VAL A 478 -27.70 -58.30 41.42
N SER A 479 -27.79 -59.60 41.60
CA SER A 479 -26.99 -60.57 40.84
C SER A 479 -27.89 -61.66 40.28
N SER A 480 -27.59 -62.10 39.06
CA SER A 480 -28.18 -63.30 38.48
C SER A 480 -27.56 -64.59 39.02
N THR A 481 -26.42 -64.49 39.71
CA THR A 481 -25.75 -65.62 40.38
C THR A 481 -26.03 -65.61 41.89
N PRO A 482 -26.50 -66.73 42.46
CA PRO A 482 -26.71 -66.85 43.91
C PRO A 482 -25.44 -66.50 44.70
N TYR A 483 -25.61 -65.79 45.81
CA TYR A 483 -24.54 -65.35 46.72
C TYR A 483 -23.52 -64.35 46.15
N ALA A 484 -23.67 -63.89 44.90
CA ALA A 484 -22.74 -62.96 44.27
C ALA A 484 -23.19 -61.48 44.33
N ALA A 485 -24.41 -61.20 44.81
CA ALA A 485 -24.93 -59.83 44.89
C ALA A 485 -24.24 -58.99 45.97
N PHE A 486 -23.81 -59.59 47.08
CA PHE A 486 -23.14 -58.89 48.16
C PHE A 486 -22.14 -59.82 48.84
N GLN A 487 -20.90 -59.36 48.99
CA GLN A 487 -19.86 -60.05 49.71
C GLN A 487 -19.12 -59.06 50.61
N MET A 488 -19.15 -59.28 51.93
CA MET A 488 -18.37 -58.51 52.90
C MET A 488 -17.24 -59.37 53.43
N GLN A 489 -16.00 -58.97 53.14
CA GLN A 489 -14.78 -59.59 53.69
C GLN A 489 -14.09 -58.58 54.59
N ASP A 490 -14.24 -58.73 55.90
CA ASP A 490 -13.64 -57.86 56.92
C ASP A 490 -12.54 -58.57 57.74
N GLY A 491 -12.23 -59.82 57.41
CA GLY A 491 -11.31 -60.71 58.13
C GLY A 491 -11.98 -61.52 59.25
N SER A 492 -13.21 -61.18 59.65
CA SER A 492 -13.97 -61.92 60.66
C SER A 492 -14.92 -62.96 60.06
N GLN A 493 -15.12 -62.97 58.73
CA GLN A 493 -15.95 -63.96 58.04
C GLN A 493 -15.53 -65.40 58.35
N GLY A 494 -16.50 -66.31 58.39
CA GLY A 494 -16.23 -67.73 58.61
C GLY A 494 -17.49 -68.58 58.55
N THR A 495 -17.32 -69.88 58.37
CA THR A 495 -18.43 -70.84 58.36
C THR A 495 -19.26 -70.69 59.64
N ASN A 496 -20.59 -70.67 59.50
CA ASN A 496 -21.57 -70.52 60.59
C ASN A 496 -21.49 -69.21 61.38
N LYS A 497 -20.90 -68.17 60.81
CA LYS A 497 -21.03 -66.81 61.34
C LYS A 497 -22.18 -66.08 60.67
N VAL A 498 -22.80 -65.19 61.44
CA VAL A 498 -23.88 -64.30 60.99
C VAL A 498 -23.36 -62.87 60.99
N LEU A 499 -23.86 -62.07 60.05
CA LEU A 499 -23.57 -60.65 60.00
C LEU A 499 -24.35 -59.96 61.12
N VAL A 500 -23.65 -59.28 62.01
CA VAL A 500 -24.25 -58.50 63.10
C VAL A 500 -23.80 -57.05 63.00
N SER A 501 -24.60 -56.15 63.57
CA SER A 501 -24.26 -54.74 63.71
C SER A 501 -23.76 -54.46 65.13
N ASP A 502 -22.76 -53.60 65.27
CA ASP A 502 -22.44 -52.93 66.52
C ASP A 502 -23.40 -51.75 66.80
N ALA A 503 -23.14 -51.01 67.88
CA ALA A 503 -23.94 -49.86 68.31
C ALA A 503 -23.85 -48.64 67.36
N ASN A 504 -22.83 -48.55 66.51
CA ASN A 504 -22.62 -47.47 65.55
C ASN A 504 -23.08 -47.83 64.12
N GLY A 505 -23.61 -49.04 63.92
CA GLY A 505 -24.01 -49.54 62.60
C GLY A 505 -22.88 -50.26 61.85
N GLY A 506 -21.73 -50.50 62.49
CA GLY A 506 -20.62 -51.26 61.92
C GLY A 506 -20.98 -52.74 61.82
N ALA A 507 -20.85 -53.30 60.62
CA ALA A 507 -21.14 -54.71 60.39
C ALA A 507 -19.90 -55.58 60.67
N THR A 508 -20.09 -56.75 61.29
CA THR A 508 -19.03 -57.75 61.50
C THR A 508 -19.60 -59.16 61.54
N TRP A 509 -18.79 -60.18 61.26
CA TRP A 509 -19.20 -61.58 61.32
C TRP A 509 -18.95 -62.18 62.71
N GLN A 510 -20.02 -62.59 63.39
CA GLN A 510 -19.95 -63.23 64.71
C GLN A 510 -20.56 -64.62 64.71
N LYS A 511 -20.06 -65.48 65.59
CA LYS A 511 -20.60 -66.83 65.79
C LYS A 511 -21.99 -66.72 66.44
N ASN A 512 -22.99 -67.38 65.88
CA ASN A 512 -24.32 -67.44 66.48
C ASN A 512 -24.26 -68.32 67.76
N THR A 513 -24.47 -67.76 68.96
CA THR A 513 -24.40 -68.47 70.26
C THR A 513 -25.77 -68.89 70.82
N GLY A 514 -26.85 -68.75 70.05
CA GLY A 514 -28.21 -69.11 70.48
C GLY A 514 -28.52 -70.62 70.49
N ASN A 515 -27.80 -71.43 71.25
CA ASN A 515 -28.22 -72.79 71.60
C ASN A 515 -29.01 -72.73 72.92
N ILE A 516 -30.31 -73.02 72.93
CA ILE A 516 -31.08 -73.25 74.16
C ILE A 516 -30.71 -74.64 74.69
N PRO A 517 -29.96 -74.79 75.78
CA PRO A 517 -29.61 -76.12 76.29
C PRO A 517 -30.85 -76.82 76.84
N VAL A 518 -30.98 -78.14 76.58
CA VAL A 518 -32.05 -79.00 77.11
C VAL A 518 -31.43 -80.00 78.07
N VAL A 519 -31.94 -80.08 79.30
CA VAL A 519 -31.51 -81.02 80.34
C VAL A 519 -32.68 -81.90 80.73
N PHE A 520 -32.48 -83.22 80.71
CA PHE A 520 -33.47 -84.20 81.15
C PHE A 520 -33.26 -84.56 82.64
N ALA A 521 -34.35 -84.73 83.38
CA ALA A 521 -34.29 -85.26 84.74
C ALA A 521 -33.98 -86.76 84.74
N ALA A 522 -33.20 -87.22 85.71
CA ALA A 522 -33.04 -88.63 86.04
C ALA A 522 -34.26 -89.09 86.86
N ILE A 523 -35.21 -89.74 86.21
CA ILE A 523 -36.46 -90.21 86.84
C ILE A 523 -36.20 -91.50 87.62
N SER A 524 -36.75 -91.59 88.82
CA SER A 524 -36.67 -92.76 89.70
C SER A 524 -37.30 -94.00 89.07
N ALA A 525 -36.65 -95.16 89.19
CA ALA A 525 -37.20 -96.44 88.73
C ALA A 525 -38.20 -97.05 89.72
N THR A 526 -38.09 -96.72 91.00
CA THR A 526 -38.91 -97.27 92.09
C THR A 526 -39.89 -96.26 92.68
N GLY A 527 -39.62 -94.96 92.55
CA GLY A 527 -40.39 -93.89 93.16
C GLY A 527 -40.44 -93.97 94.68
N TYR A 528 -41.27 -93.11 95.27
CA TYR A 528 -41.62 -93.19 96.69
C TYR A 528 -42.83 -94.10 96.90
N THR A 529 -42.69 -95.10 97.75
CA THR A 529 -43.79 -95.96 98.20
C THR A 529 -43.91 -95.87 99.71
N GLY A 530 -45.04 -95.37 100.20
CA GLY A 530 -45.21 -95.13 101.63
C GLY A 530 -46.40 -94.24 101.94
N THR A 531 -46.75 -94.16 103.22
CA THR A 531 -47.83 -93.31 103.71
C THR A 531 -47.56 -91.85 103.35
N ASN A 532 -48.58 -91.14 102.88
CA ASN A 532 -48.48 -89.72 102.56
C ASN A 532 -48.32 -88.88 103.85
N THR A 533 -47.12 -88.84 104.44
CA THR A 533 -46.82 -88.07 105.65
C THR A 533 -45.48 -87.35 105.52
N GLY A 534 -45.48 -86.02 105.67
CA GLY A 534 -44.27 -85.19 105.66
C GLY A 534 -43.65 -84.96 104.28
N VAL A 535 -42.44 -84.39 104.30
CA VAL A 535 -41.61 -84.19 103.12
C VAL A 535 -40.91 -85.51 102.78
N GLN A 536 -41.04 -85.97 101.54
CA GLN A 536 -40.52 -87.27 101.10
C GLN A 536 -39.75 -87.14 99.80
N ASP A 537 -38.60 -87.80 99.71
CA ASP A 537 -37.84 -87.89 98.47
C ASP A 537 -38.51 -88.86 97.51
N LEU A 538 -38.67 -88.45 96.25
CA LEU A 538 -39.24 -89.29 95.20
C LEU A 538 -38.15 -90.05 94.42
N GLY A 539 -36.87 -89.76 94.69
CA GLY A 539 -35.71 -90.37 94.04
C GLY A 539 -35.41 -89.83 92.63
N THR A 540 -36.26 -88.93 92.12
CA THR A 540 -36.07 -88.24 90.84
C THR A 540 -35.23 -86.99 91.05
N ASN A 541 -34.19 -86.77 90.24
CA ASN A 541 -33.34 -85.59 90.34
C ASN A 541 -33.01 -84.97 88.97
N ILE A 542 -32.66 -83.70 88.94
CA ILE A 542 -32.21 -82.98 87.74
C ILE A 542 -30.97 -82.14 88.07
N THR A 543 -29.93 -82.25 87.24
CA THR A 543 -28.68 -81.49 87.41
C THR A 543 -28.63 -80.34 86.41
N LEU A 544 -28.80 -79.12 86.90
CA LEU A 544 -28.88 -77.92 86.07
C LEU A 544 -27.57 -77.13 86.11
N PRO A 545 -26.96 -76.77 84.97
CA PRO A 545 -25.87 -75.80 84.89
C PRO A 545 -26.25 -74.41 85.43
N PRO A 546 -25.28 -73.52 85.67
CA PRO A 546 -25.54 -72.13 86.06
C PRO A 546 -26.50 -71.44 85.08
N GLY A 547 -27.52 -70.77 85.61
CA GLY A 547 -28.51 -70.06 84.81
C GLY A 547 -29.96 -70.28 85.25
N LYS A 548 -30.88 -69.64 84.50
CA LYS A 548 -32.32 -69.76 84.71
C LYS A 548 -32.90 -70.87 83.83
N TRP A 549 -33.61 -71.78 84.48
CA TRP A 549 -34.23 -72.94 83.84
C TRP A 549 -35.72 -72.95 84.17
N ILE A 550 -36.54 -73.29 83.17
CA ILE A 550 -37.93 -73.68 83.41
C ILE A 550 -37.94 -75.20 83.48
N VAL A 551 -38.24 -75.75 84.66
CA VAL A 551 -38.38 -77.19 84.86
C VAL A 551 -39.85 -77.56 84.80
N ASN A 552 -40.23 -78.27 83.74
CA ASN A 552 -41.57 -78.80 83.58
C ASN A 552 -41.70 -80.10 84.37
N THR A 553 -42.60 -80.12 85.36
CA THR A 553 -42.77 -81.23 86.29
C THR A 553 -44.16 -81.84 86.07
N ASN A 554 -44.23 -83.08 85.58
CA ASN A 554 -45.48 -83.83 85.47
C ASN A 554 -45.29 -85.19 86.13
N VAL A 555 -46.13 -85.51 87.12
CA VAL A 555 -45.98 -86.70 87.94
C VAL A 555 -47.33 -87.36 88.12
N LEU A 556 -47.39 -88.67 87.87
CA LEU A 556 -48.56 -89.50 88.14
C LEU A 556 -48.72 -89.70 89.66
N LEU A 557 -49.92 -89.48 90.15
CA LEU A 557 -50.32 -89.75 91.53
C LEU A 557 -51.09 -91.07 91.53
N LYS A 558 -50.64 -92.06 92.31
CA LYS A 558 -51.30 -93.37 92.44
C LYS A 558 -51.27 -93.84 93.89
N CYS A 559 -52.42 -94.26 94.40
CA CYS A 559 -52.54 -94.89 95.71
C CYS A 559 -52.47 -96.41 95.60
N GLN A 560 -51.93 -97.09 96.63
CA GLN A 560 -51.95 -98.55 96.70
C GLN A 560 -53.39 -99.11 96.72
N THR A 561 -54.33 -98.35 97.27
CA THR A 561 -55.77 -98.63 97.24
C THR A 561 -56.51 -97.50 96.54
N ALA A 562 -57.45 -97.85 95.66
CA ALA A 562 -58.29 -96.90 94.93
C ALA A 562 -59.07 -96.00 95.91
N LEU A 563 -59.19 -94.71 95.59
CA LEU A 563 -60.02 -93.79 96.37
C LEU A 563 -61.51 -94.04 96.07
N ASN A 564 -62.36 -94.02 97.09
CA ASN A 564 -63.82 -94.18 96.96
C ASN A 564 -64.52 -92.86 96.56
N VAL A 565 -65.80 -92.96 96.19
CA VAL A 565 -66.69 -91.80 96.03
C VAL A 565 -66.68 -90.97 97.33
N SER A 566 -66.28 -89.69 97.26
CA SER A 566 -66.05 -88.76 98.39
C SER A 566 -64.65 -88.75 99.03
N GLN A 567 -63.64 -89.38 98.42
CA GLN A 567 -62.25 -89.31 98.88
C GLN A 567 -61.38 -88.53 97.89
N ALA A 568 -60.49 -87.67 98.38
CA ALA A 568 -59.54 -86.94 97.53
C ALA A 568 -58.23 -86.62 98.27
N ILE A 569 -57.15 -86.48 97.51
CA ILE A 569 -55.83 -86.13 98.03
C ILE A 569 -55.23 -85.07 97.12
N TRP A 570 -54.88 -83.92 97.69
CA TRP A 570 -54.10 -82.88 97.02
C TRP A 570 -52.62 -83.07 97.36
N VAL A 571 -51.75 -83.09 96.36
CA VAL A 571 -50.30 -83.25 96.52
C VAL A 571 -49.59 -82.01 96.03
N LYS A 572 -48.60 -81.53 96.80
CA LYS A 572 -47.66 -80.48 96.41
C LYS A 572 -46.26 -81.06 96.30
N LEU A 573 -45.73 -81.08 95.09
CA LEU A 573 -44.36 -81.48 94.76
C LEU A 573 -43.49 -80.25 94.59
N THR A 574 -42.22 -80.34 94.96
CA THR A 574 -41.23 -79.26 94.82
C THR A 574 -39.87 -79.82 94.42
N TRP A 575 -38.99 -78.97 93.92
CA TRP A 575 -37.59 -79.31 93.71
C TRP A 575 -36.76 -78.79 94.87
N SER A 576 -36.07 -79.69 95.57
CA SER A 576 -35.21 -79.38 96.71
C SER A 576 -33.75 -79.42 96.32
N ALA A 577 -32.91 -78.63 97.00
CA ALA A 577 -31.46 -78.74 96.88
C ALA A 577 -30.89 -79.97 97.61
N THR A 578 -31.72 -80.67 98.39
CA THR A 578 -31.35 -81.85 99.19
C THR A 578 -32.42 -82.93 99.04
N ALA A 579 -32.04 -84.19 98.89
CA ALA A 579 -32.97 -85.32 98.85
C ALA A 579 -33.92 -85.30 100.06
N GLY A 580 -35.25 -85.28 99.81
CA GLY A 580 -36.27 -85.23 100.87
C GLY A 580 -36.36 -83.90 101.62
N GLY A 581 -35.77 -82.83 101.10
CA GLY A 581 -35.83 -81.50 101.69
C GLY A 581 -37.01 -80.66 101.19
N SER A 582 -37.24 -79.52 101.87
CA SER A 582 -38.18 -78.47 101.45
C SER A 582 -37.79 -77.82 100.12
N ALA A 583 -38.66 -76.96 99.59
CA ALA A 583 -38.41 -76.21 98.35
C ALA A 583 -37.02 -75.53 98.34
N SER A 584 -36.29 -75.68 97.25
CA SER A 584 -34.97 -75.05 97.09
C SER A 584 -35.07 -73.52 97.11
N GLY A 585 -34.10 -72.86 97.76
CA GLY A 585 -33.97 -71.39 97.71
C GLY A 585 -33.64 -70.84 96.31
N ASP A 586 -33.26 -71.71 95.37
CA ASP A 586 -32.99 -71.33 93.98
C ASP A 586 -34.28 -71.21 93.14
N ILE A 587 -35.43 -71.58 93.68
CA ILE A 587 -36.70 -71.44 92.97
C ILE A 587 -37.07 -69.96 92.87
N ALA A 588 -37.25 -69.48 91.65
CA ALA A 588 -37.67 -68.12 91.34
C ALA A 588 -39.16 -68.08 91.00
N GLY A 589 -40.03 -68.05 92.01
CA GLY A 589 -41.49 -67.99 91.85
C GLY A 589 -42.24 -69.00 92.71
N GLY A 590 -43.40 -69.46 92.23
CA GLY A 590 -44.21 -70.46 92.93
C GLY A 590 -43.49 -71.81 93.03
N PRO A 591 -43.27 -72.38 94.24
CA PRO A 591 -42.38 -73.53 94.40
C PRO A 591 -43.03 -74.89 94.22
N PHE A 592 -44.30 -74.94 93.81
CA PHE A 592 -45.08 -76.17 93.83
C PHE A 592 -45.63 -76.54 92.46
N ALA A 593 -45.34 -77.77 92.04
CA ALA A 593 -46.14 -78.51 91.08
C ALA A 593 -47.21 -79.26 91.89
N SER A 594 -48.49 -79.04 91.59
CA SER A 594 -49.57 -79.55 92.42
C SER A 594 -50.59 -80.33 91.61
N GLY A 595 -51.33 -81.20 92.27
CA GLY A 595 -52.36 -82.02 91.64
C GLY A 595 -53.28 -82.68 92.64
N ALA A 596 -54.44 -83.12 92.15
CA ALA A 596 -55.40 -83.90 92.92
C ALA A 596 -55.49 -85.33 92.41
N LEU A 597 -55.64 -86.28 93.33
CA LEU A 597 -56.19 -87.60 93.08
C LEU A 597 -57.57 -87.63 93.73
N THR A 598 -58.63 -87.85 92.95
CA THR A 598 -60.03 -87.78 93.43
C THR A 598 -60.76 -89.08 93.09
N GLY A 599 -61.47 -89.67 94.06
CA GLY A 599 -62.19 -90.93 93.89
C GLY A 599 -63.55 -90.76 93.18
N PRO A 600 -64.01 -91.76 92.41
CA PRO A 600 -63.38 -93.06 92.17
C PRO A 600 -62.38 -93.01 91.00
N SER A 601 -61.08 -93.00 91.31
CA SER A 601 -59.98 -93.07 90.34
C SER A 601 -58.76 -93.71 90.98
N ASP A 602 -58.03 -94.51 90.21
CA ASP A 602 -56.74 -95.07 90.58
C ASP A 602 -55.60 -94.08 90.37
N TYR A 603 -55.83 -93.04 89.55
CA TYR A 603 -54.79 -92.14 89.06
C TYR A 603 -55.20 -90.66 89.11
N GLY A 604 -54.23 -89.81 89.41
CA GLY A 604 -54.28 -88.37 89.35
C GLY A 604 -52.97 -87.83 88.80
N MET A 605 -52.88 -86.53 88.56
CA MET A 605 -51.65 -85.93 88.02
C MET A 605 -51.30 -84.65 88.76
N ALA A 606 -50.04 -84.51 89.15
CA ALA A 606 -49.46 -83.27 89.63
C ALA A 606 -48.61 -82.64 88.53
N THR A 607 -48.93 -81.41 88.15
CA THR A 607 -48.23 -80.68 87.09
C THR A 607 -47.77 -79.30 87.56
N GLY A 608 -46.66 -78.80 87.03
CA GLY A 608 -46.22 -77.43 87.26
C GLY A 608 -44.97 -77.04 86.48
N ASN A 609 -44.85 -75.74 86.19
CA ASN A 609 -43.64 -75.14 85.64
C ASN A 609 -42.92 -74.43 86.78
N ILE A 610 -41.78 -74.97 87.21
CA ILE A 610 -41.00 -74.40 88.30
C ILE A 610 -39.76 -73.77 87.70
N VAL A 611 -39.58 -72.47 87.92
CA VAL A 611 -38.38 -71.75 87.49
C VAL A 611 -37.30 -71.95 88.55
N ILE A 612 -36.17 -72.54 88.16
CA ILE A 612 -35.00 -72.72 89.02
C ILE A 612 -33.88 -71.85 88.47
N ASN A 613 -33.35 -70.97 89.31
CA ASN A 613 -32.20 -70.14 89.00
C ASN A 613 -30.98 -70.66 89.76
N ASN A 614 -30.21 -71.54 89.13
CA ASN A 614 -28.94 -71.97 89.69
C ASN A 614 -27.95 -70.79 89.62
N THR A 615 -27.83 -70.06 90.72
CA THR A 615 -26.92 -68.91 90.88
C THR A 615 -25.49 -69.33 91.23
N SER A 616 -25.26 -70.63 91.49
CA SER A 616 -23.91 -71.12 91.74
C SER A 616 -23.11 -71.15 90.44
N GLY A 617 -21.78 -70.98 90.52
CA GLY A 617 -20.89 -71.07 89.37
C GLY A 617 -20.66 -72.51 88.86
N ALA A 618 -21.40 -73.50 89.36
CA ALA A 618 -21.25 -74.91 89.03
C ALA A 618 -22.61 -75.60 88.80
N ASN A 619 -22.60 -76.82 88.25
CA ASN A 619 -23.82 -77.63 88.12
C ASN A 619 -24.38 -77.96 89.50
N LYS A 620 -25.70 -77.81 89.67
CA LYS A 620 -26.39 -78.12 90.93
C LYS A 620 -27.51 -79.13 90.70
N THR A 621 -27.56 -80.16 91.54
CA THR A 621 -28.57 -81.21 91.47
C THR A 621 -29.74 -80.87 92.38
N TYR A 622 -30.95 -80.93 91.82
CA TYR A 622 -32.20 -80.73 92.52
C TYR A 622 -33.00 -82.03 92.55
N TYR A 623 -33.58 -82.35 93.69
CA TYR A 623 -34.32 -83.58 93.94
C TYR A 623 -35.81 -83.27 94.01
N LEU A 624 -36.62 -84.07 93.33
CA LEU A 624 -38.06 -83.95 93.36
C LEU A 624 -38.56 -84.51 94.69
N SER A 625 -39.10 -83.64 95.52
CA SER A 625 -39.66 -83.99 96.82
C SER A 625 -41.16 -83.77 96.84
N GLN A 626 -41.89 -84.68 97.46
CA GLN A 626 -43.21 -84.34 97.97
C GLN A 626 -43.02 -83.39 99.15
N ASN A 627 -43.63 -82.20 99.13
CA ASN A 627 -43.51 -81.22 100.21
C ASN A 627 -44.68 -81.33 101.21
N ASN A 628 -45.91 -81.20 100.72
CA ASN A 628 -47.10 -81.22 101.56
C ASN A 628 -48.30 -81.83 100.82
N HIS A 629 -49.32 -82.26 101.57
CA HIS A 629 -50.54 -82.84 101.05
C HIS A 629 -51.77 -82.41 101.86
N ILE A 630 -52.95 -82.53 101.25
CA ILE A 630 -54.23 -82.34 101.94
C ILE A 630 -55.10 -83.56 101.67
N ASN A 631 -55.54 -84.23 102.73
CA ASN A 631 -56.37 -85.43 102.67
C ASN A 631 -57.83 -85.07 102.91
N TYR A 632 -58.72 -85.55 102.05
CA TYR A 632 -60.17 -85.41 102.16
C TYR A 632 -60.79 -86.80 102.25
N GLY A 633 -61.35 -87.16 103.41
CA GLY A 633 -62.08 -88.41 103.62
C GLY A 633 -61.24 -89.68 103.72
N THR A 634 -59.92 -89.66 103.45
CA THR A 634 -59.00 -90.80 103.69
C THR A 634 -57.53 -90.41 103.66
N THR A 635 -56.67 -91.25 104.25
CA THR A 635 -55.22 -91.26 104.00
C THR A 635 -54.87 -92.31 102.95
N CYS A 636 -53.81 -92.07 102.19
CA CYS A 636 -53.29 -93.01 101.20
C CYS A 636 -51.81 -93.27 101.40
N SER A 637 -51.41 -94.52 101.14
CA SER A 637 -50.02 -94.86 100.84
C SER A 637 -49.81 -94.79 99.33
N PHE A 638 -48.92 -93.91 98.89
CA PHE A 638 -48.59 -93.78 97.48
C PHE A 638 -47.86 -95.03 96.99
N ASP A 639 -48.13 -95.40 95.75
CA ASP A 639 -47.46 -96.47 95.01
C ASP A 639 -46.56 -95.83 93.95
N LYS A 640 -45.24 -95.91 94.17
CA LYS A 640 -44.19 -95.42 93.26
C LYS A 640 -44.31 -93.96 92.79
N LEU A 641 -44.66 -93.04 93.70
CA LEU A 641 -44.78 -91.62 93.38
C LEU A 641 -43.46 -91.04 92.83
N GLY A 642 -43.54 -90.30 91.72
CA GLY A 642 -42.37 -89.69 91.07
C GLY A 642 -41.49 -90.66 90.29
N SER A 643 -41.94 -91.90 90.06
CA SER A 643 -41.27 -92.86 89.19
C SER A 643 -41.71 -92.74 87.72
N SER A 644 -41.04 -93.52 86.85
CA SER A 644 -41.38 -93.68 85.44
C SER A 644 -42.36 -94.84 85.15
N ALA A 645 -42.85 -95.57 86.17
CA ALA A 645 -43.60 -96.83 86.01
C ALA A 645 -44.78 -97.00 86.98
#